data_AF-A0AAP9S6T9-F1
#
_entry.id   AF-A0AAP9S6T9-F1
#
_cell.length_a   1.000
_cell.length_b   1.000
_cell.length_c   1.000
_cell.angle_alpha   90.00
_cell.angle_beta   90.00
_cell.angle_gamma   90.00
#
_symmetry.space_group_name_H-M   'P 1'
#
loop_
_entity.id
_entity.type
_entity.pdbx_description
1 polymer ?
#
loop_
_entity_poly.entity_id
_entity_poly.type
_entity_poly.pdbx_seq_one_letter_code
_entity_poly.pdbx_strand_id
1 'polypeptide(L)'
;MKAELKWLEDPRIFRINRLDAHSDHMYYGSEAEMEAGESGFLQSLNGAWRFAWSRCPGDRPADFFKEGYDTGKWDLIQVPGHMEMQGYDKIHYINTMYPWEGHVQLRPPHIDWEYNPVGSYVAEFDLADGLKEKRVCISFQGVEEAFYVWLNGQFVGYAEDTFTPSDFDLTPYIREKGNRLCVEVYKRSSAAWLEDQDFFRFSGIFRDVFLYAKPRIHVEDVWARAGLKEDYSTGVFSLDMKISHAETGENGFQLEWVLSDRDGKRAAGGSVEEDASRGHAYAEIPGVRPWSSRDPYMYRLFLTLRDSGGNVVEMIPMDIGFRRFEIKDKIMLLNGERIIVNGVNRHEWNPRTGRSITEEDMRKDIEILKRSHINAVRTSHYPNQSLWYRLCDENGIYVMDETNLESHGSWQKMGQCEPSWNVPGSLPEWEDCVVDRAVSMLERDKNHPCILWWSCGNESYAGTCILAISRYFHEKDPSRLVHYEGVYWNREFNEISDVESRMYAPPREVRDYLEHDPQKPYLLCEYMHDMGNSIGGMESYISLLDEFPMYQGGFIWDYIDQAIYRRDVDGREVLGYGGDFGDRPTDYAFSGNGIVFADRAEKPAMQEVRYWYSTKEEREAFDREYREAEALALEQTGSWDAGQTETTAQDFAAEQDFTVIHGDVTLGVKGAGFHVIFSYSEHGMVSLVYDGLEWIYRPGMPAFWRASTENDKGNGFPVKSAVWCGADQFIRCTGWHTQESRCQVRITYDYAACTVPETQVSVSYTVDAAGTVQVRCHYRGQKGLPQLPLFGLRFTVPFVADNVRWQGRSGETYPDRKKGGAFGIWESPIEKPDYLVPQEYGCHMDTHWVKLYGPAGAATAFAGESGMDGGRSRCLEIAMEERPFHFSAIPYTPQELESALHREELPAPRRTVVSVLGAMRGVGGIDSWGSDVEPAYRVPADEDIEYGFVIRRG
;
A
#
# COMPACT_ATOMS: atom_id res chain seq x y z
N MET A 1 1.45 -14.31 -43.79
CA MET A 1 1.06 -15.20 -42.68
C MET A 1 -0.40 -14.95 -42.36
N LYS A 2 -1.14 -15.90 -41.77
CA LYS A 2 -2.53 -15.69 -41.31
C LYS A 2 -2.58 -15.81 -39.79
N ALA A 3 -3.45 -15.05 -39.14
CA ALA A 3 -3.73 -15.19 -37.72
C ALA A 3 -4.30 -16.58 -37.41
N GLU A 4 -3.82 -17.24 -36.35
CA GLU A 4 -4.30 -18.54 -35.91
C GLU A 4 -4.56 -18.54 -34.40
N LEU A 5 -5.80 -18.86 -33.98
CA LEU A 5 -6.18 -18.83 -32.57
C LEU A 5 -5.43 -19.82 -31.68
N LYS A 6 -4.85 -20.87 -32.27
CA LYS A 6 -4.09 -21.88 -31.52
C LYS A 6 -2.86 -21.31 -30.81
N TRP A 7 -2.42 -20.10 -31.18
CA TRP A 7 -1.34 -19.39 -30.48
C TRP A 7 -1.71 -19.08 -29.03
N LEU A 8 -3.00 -18.91 -28.72
CA LEU A 8 -3.49 -18.62 -27.36
C LEU A 8 -3.23 -19.74 -26.34
N GLU A 9 -2.82 -20.95 -26.76
CA GLU A 9 -2.48 -22.07 -25.87
C GLU A 9 -1.05 -22.59 -26.11
N ASP A 10 -0.21 -21.84 -26.84
CA ASP A 10 1.15 -22.27 -27.17
C ASP A 10 2.18 -21.28 -26.61
N PRO A 11 2.80 -21.56 -25.43
CA PRO A 11 3.73 -20.62 -24.78
C PRO A 11 5.01 -20.38 -25.61
N ARG A 12 5.25 -21.18 -26.65
CA ARG A 12 6.35 -20.95 -27.61
C ARG A 12 6.03 -19.85 -28.62
N ILE A 13 4.78 -19.40 -28.69
CA ILE A 13 4.29 -18.37 -29.61
C ILE A 13 3.67 -17.24 -28.79
N PHE A 14 4.53 -16.43 -28.19
CA PHE A 14 4.16 -15.25 -27.39
C PHE A 14 4.22 -13.95 -28.20
N ARG A 15 4.82 -13.97 -29.40
CA ARG A 15 4.89 -12.82 -30.31
C ARG A 15 4.97 -13.25 -31.78
N ILE A 16 4.32 -12.49 -32.67
CA ILE A 16 4.43 -12.60 -34.13
C ILE A 16 4.56 -11.20 -34.71
N ASN A 17 5.67 -10.94 -35.41
CA ASN A 17 6.01 -9.63 -36.01
C ASN A 17 6.09 -8.45 -35.02
N ARG A 18 6.06 -8.70 -33.70
CA ARG A 18 6.41 -7.69 -32.69
C ARG A 18 7.87 -7.28 -32.90
N LEU A 19 8.13 -5.98 -32.90
CA LEU A 19 9.49 -5.44 -32.99
C LEU A 19 10.27 -5.78 -31.71
N ASP A 20 11.60 -5.79 -31.82
CA ASP A 20 12.46 -5.92 -30.64
C ASP A 20 12.24 -4.73 -29.70
N ALA A 21 12.24 -4.99 -28.40
CA ALA A 21 12.18 -3.94 -27.39
C ALA A 21 13.42 -3.01 -27.49
N HIS A 22 13.20 -1.75 -27.15
CA HIS A 22 14.20 -0.69 -27.19
C HIS A 22 13.95 0.30 -26.05
N SER A 23 14.93 1.17 -25.77
CA SER A 23 14.78 2.16 -24.70
C SER A 23 13.65 3.14 -24.95
N ASP A 24 13.07 3.65 -23.87
CA ASP A 24 11.93 4.58 -23.84
C ASP A 24 12.26 6.02 -24.30
N HIS A 25 13.41 6.22 -24.93
CA HIS A 25 13.91 7.55 -25.27
C HIS A 25 12.99 8.27 -26.27
N MET A 26 12.79 9.55 -26.03
CA MET A 26 12.00 10.42 -26.89
C MET A 26 12.89 11.13 -27.90
N TYR A 27 12.37 11.35 -29.11
CA TYR A 27 13.11 11.98 -30.18
C TYR A 27 12.26 12.99 -30.97
N TYR A 28 12.91 14.04 -31.46
CA TYR A 28 12.27 15.22 -32.06
C TYR A 28 12.88 15.55 -33.42
N GLY A 29 12.08 16.12 -34.32
CA GLY A 29 12.54 16.51 -35.66
C GLY A 29 13.23 17.88 -35.70
N SER A 30 13.04 18.70 -34.66
CA SER A 30 13.62 20.04 -34.59
C SER A 30 13.79 20.52 -33.14
N GLU A 31 14.60 21.57 -32.97
CA GLU A 31 14.81 22.23 -31.67
C GLU A 31 13.50 22.82 -31.12
N ALA A 32 12.65 23.39 -31.98
CA ALA A 32 11.37 23.95 -31.58
C ALA A 32 10.38 22.88 -31.06
N GLU A 33 10.34 21.70 -31.69
CA GLU A 33 9.54 20.56 -31.22
C GLU A 33 10.04 20.08 -29.85
N MET A 34 11.36 19.97 -29.70
CA MET A 34 11.99 19.57 -28.44
C MET A 34 11.72 20.56 -27.30
N GLU A 35 11.84 21.86 -27.56
CA GLU A 35 11.53 22.91 -26.56
C GLU A 35 10.06 22.91 -26.15
N ALA A 36 9.16 22.54 -27.06
CA ALA A 36 7.74 22.37 -26.77
C ALA A 36 7.42 21.06 -26.02
N GLY A 37 8.32 20.07 -26.06
CA GLY A 37 8.05 18.72 -25.54
C GLY A 37 7.05 17.92 -26.39
N GLU A 38 6.80 18.35 -27.63
CA GLU A 38 5.83 17.76 -28.55
C GLU A 38 6.56 17.29 -29.82
N SER A 39 6.73 15.98 -29.98
CA SER A 39 7.38 15.42 -31.16
C SER A 39 6.41 15.33 -32.33
N GLY A 40 6.77 15.92 -33.47
CA GLY A 40 6.03 15.75 -34.72
C GLY A 40 6.04 14.31 -35.24
N PHE A 41 6.88 13.44 -34.67
CA PHE A 41 6.92 12.01 -35.01
C PHE A 41 5.91 11.17 -34.25
N LEU A 42 5.15 11.73 -33.31
CA LEU A 42 4.16 10.99 -32.52
C LEU A 42 2.73 11.43 -32.86
N GLN A 43 1.83 10.44 -32.89
CA GLN A 43 0.40 10.67 -33.04
C GLN A 43 -0.36 9.73 -32.09
N SER A 44 -0.99 10.31 -31.06
CA SER A 44 -1.84 9.53 -30.16
C SER A 44 -3.03 8.92 -30.90
N LEU A 45 -3.36 7.68 -30.55
CA LEU A 45 -4.60 7.00 -30.93
C LEU A 45 -5.52 6.78 -29.72
N ASN A 46 -5.22 7.39 -28.56
CA ASN A 46 -6.12 7.37 -27.41
C ASN A 46 -7.45 8.07 -27.74
N GLY A 47 -8.51 7.66 -27.08
CA GLY A 47 -9.86 8.17 -27.29
C GLY A 47 -10.90 7.06 -27.38
N ALA A 48 -12.06 7.42 -27.91
CA ALA A 48 -13.16 6.48 -28.11
C ALA A 48 -12.95 5.63 -29.36
N TRP A 49 -12.92 4.30 -29.20
CA TRP A 49 -12.82 3.32 -30.28
C TRP A 49 -14.16 2.60 -30.45
N ARG A 50 -14.48 2.14 -31.66
CA ARG A 50 -15.62 1.25 -31.88
C ARG A 50 -15.34 -0.09 -31.23
N PHE A 51 -16.32 -0.65 -30.54
CA PHE A 51 -16.10 -1.81 -29.69
C PHE A 51 -17.25 -2.82 -29.73
N ALA A 52 -16.89 -4.10 -29.77
CA ALA A 52 -17.81 -5.22 -29.56
C ALA A 52 -17.18 -6.21 -28.58
N TRP A 53 -17.96 -6.59 -27.57
CA TRP A 53 -17.60 -7.62 -26.61
C TRP A 53 -18.22 -8.97 -26.99
N SER A 54 -17.45 -10.05 -26.86
CA SER A 54 -17.89 -11.41 -27.10
C SER A 54 -17.51 -12.32 -25.93
N ARG A 55 -18.36 -13.28 -25.59
CA ARG A 55 -18.16 -14.16 -24.43
C ARG A 55 -16.96 -15.09 -24.59
N CYS A 56 -16.72 -15.58 -25.81
CA CYS A 56 -15.67 -16.53 -26.11
C CYS A 56 -15.11 -16.29 -27.53
N PRO A 57 -13.98 -16.92 -27.89
CA PRO A 57 -13.38 -16.79 -29.21
C PRO A 57 -14.34 -17.19 -30.35
N GLY A 58 -15.19 -18.18 -30.14
CA GLY A 58 -16.14 -18.66 -31.15
C GLY A 58 -17.22 -17.64 -31.54
N ASP A 59 -17.59 -16.75 -30.62
CA ASP A 59 -18.69 -15.78 -30.79
C ASP A 59 -18.24 -14.46 -31.41
N ARG A 60 -16.94 -14.21 -31.44
CA ARG A 60 -16.38 -12.93 -31.89
C ARG A 60 -16.69 -12.66 -33.37
N PRO A 61 -16.79 -11.40 -33.80
CA PRO A 61 -17.00 -11.04 -35.19
C PRO A 61 -15.74 -11.32 -36.03
N ALA A 62 -15.46 -12.59 -36.37
CA ALA A 62 -14.18 -13.05 -36.91
C ALA A 62 -13.72 -12.36 -38.21
N ASP A 63 -14.63 -11.72 -38.95
CA ASP A 63 -14.36 -11.00 -40.20
C ASP A 63 -14.26 -9.48 -40.02
N PHE A 64 -14.34 -8.95 -38.78
CA PHE A 64 -14.41 -7.51 -38.52
C PHE A 64 -13.19 -6.74 -39.02
N PHE A 65 -12.04 -7.39 -39.18
CA PHE A 65 -10.82 -6.75 -39.70
C PHE A 65 -10.92 -6.40 -41.19
N LYS A 66 -11.82 -7.03 -41.96
CA LYS A 66 -11.98 -6.79 -43.40
C LYS A 66 -12.43 -5.36 -43.69
N GLU A 67 -11.91 -4.79 -44.76
CA GLU A 67 -12.37 -3.49 -45.23
C GLU A 67 -13.88 -3.52 -45.57
N GLY A 68 -14.59 -2.45 -45.19
CA GLY A 68 -16.03 -2.31 -45.42
C GLY A 68 -16.93 -3.11 -44.47
N TYR A 69 -16.38 -3.81 -43.47
CA TYR A 69 -17.20 -4.40 -42.41
C TYR A 69 -17.92 -3.30 -41.61
N ASP A 70 -19.23 -3.42 -41.47
CA ASP A 70 -20.07 -2.42 -40.80
C ASP A 70 -19.97 -2.53 -39.26
N THR A 71 -19.34 -1.54 -38.64
CA THR A 71 -19.27 -1.36 -37.18
C THR A 71 -20.22 -0.27 -36.68
N GLY A 72 -21.13 0.24 -37.51
CA GLY A 72 -22.00 1.37 -37.18
C GLY A 72 -22.95 1.14 -35.99
N LYS A 73 -23.21 -0.13 -35.65
CA LYS A 73 -24.00 -0.55 -34.48
C LYS A 73 -23.16 -0.95 -33.27
N TRP A 74 -21.84 -0.90 -33.37
CA TRP A 74 -20.95 -1.19 -32.26
C TRP A 74 -20.96 -0.05 -31.26
N ASP A 75 -20.74 -0.41 -30.01
CA ASP A 75 -20.58 0.53 -28.92
C ASP A 75 -19.28 1.34 -29.08
N LEU A 76 -19.06 2.28 -28.17
CA LEU A 76 -17.79 2.98 -28.03
C LEU A 76 -17.16 2.58 -26.70
N ILE A 77 -15.84 2.41 -26.70
CA ILE A 77 -15.03 2.17 -25.50
C ILE A 77 -13.89 3.18 -25.46
N GLN A 78 -13.53 3.64 -24.27
CA GLN A 78 -12.39 4.53 -24.07
C GLN A 78 -11.09 3.71 -24.04
N VAL A 79 -10.09 4.18 -24.78
CA VAL A 79 -8.71 3.69 -24.77
C VAL A 79 -7.79 4.84 -24.35
N PRO A 80 -6.92 4.66 -23.35
CA PRO A 80 -6.80 3.47 -22.50
C PRO A 80 -7.98 3.26 -21.54
N GLY A 81 -8.20 2.00 -21.15
CA GLY A 81 -9.10 1.59 -20.07
C GLY A 81 -9.44 0.10 -20.12
N HIS A 82 -9.64 -0.52 -18.95
CA HIS A 82 -10.08 -1.92 -18.85
C HIS A 82 -11.54 -2.08 -19.30
N MET A 83 -11.88 -3.26 -19.85
CA MET A 83 -13.23 -3.59 -20.30
C MET A 83 -14.21 -3.66 -19.12
N GLU A 84 -13.79 -4.27 -18.01
CA GLU A 84 -14.56 -4.45 -16.78
C GLU A 84 -14.95 -3.13 -16.13
N MET A 85 -14.04 -2.15 -16.16
CA MET A 85 -14.28 -0.80 -15.62
C MET A 85 -15.21 0.02 -16.51
N GLN A 86 -15.53 -0.45 -17.72
CA GLN A 86 -16.40 0.20 -18.69
C GLN A 86 -17.71 -0.57 -18.92
N GLY A 87 -18.03 -1.53 -18.04
CA GLY A 87 -19.31 -2.23 -18.02
C GLY A 87 -19.37 -3.52 -18.85
N TYR A 88 -18.22 -4.04 -19.29
CA TYR A 88 -18.14 -5.30 -20.03
C TYR A 88 -17.48 -6.40 -19.19
N ASP A 89 -18.01 -7.63 -19.28
CA ASP A 89 -17.58 -8.76 -18.45
C ASP A 89 -17.70 -8.52 -16.92
N LYS A 90 -17.05 -9.36 -16.10
CA LYS A 90 -17.11 -9.33 -14.65
C LYS A 90 -15.75 -8.96 -14.06
N ILE A 91 -15.78 -8.05 -13.08
CA ILE A 91 -14.67 -7.78 -12.17
C ILE A 91 -14.47 -9.01 -11.27
N HIS A 92 -13.22 -9.43 -11.07
CA HIS A 92 -12.87 -10.59 -10.26
C HIS A 92 -11.59 -10.30 -9.48
N TYR A 93 -11.61 -10.42 -8.15
CA TYR A 93 -10.41 -10.40 -7.32
C TYR A 93 -10.11 -11.79 -6.77
N ILE A 94 -8.84 -12.20 -6.87
CA ILE A 94 -8.32 -13.46 -6.37
C ILE A 94 -6.82 -13.35 -6.12
N ASN A 95 -6.35 -14.02 -5.05
CA ASN A 95 -4.94 -14.08 -4.67
C ASN A 95 -4.26 -15.26 -5.40
N THR A 96 -4.05 -16.39 -4.71
CA THR A 96 -3.25 -17.53 -5.20
C THR A 96 -3.95 -18.43 -6.22
N MET A 97 -5.28 -18.34 -6.33
CA MET A 97 -6.07 -19.25 -7.17
C MET A 97 -6.21 -18.66 -8.57
N TYR A 98 -6.12 -19.51 -9.60
CA TYR A 98 -6.46 -19.05 -10.95
C TYR A 98 -7.97 -18.79 -11.09
N PRO A 99 -8.41 -17.80 -11.88
CA PRO A 99 -9.82 -17.37 -11.96
C PRO A 99 -10.82 -18.42 -12.45
N TRP A 100 -10.35 -19.51 -13.05
CA TRP A 100 -11.17 -20.63 -13.53
C TRP A 100 -11.33 -21.78 -12.53
N GLU A 101 -10.69 -21.70 -11.37
CA GLU A 101 -10.79 -22.72 -10.33
C GLU A 101 -12.24 -22.94 -9.88
N GLY A 102 -12.63 -24.21 -9.75
CA GLY A 102 -14.01 -24.62 -9.44
C GLY A 102 -15.00 -24.52 -10.61
N HIS A 103 -14.62 -23.92 -11.74
CA HIS A 103 -15.48 -23.76 -12.93
C HIS A 103 -15.12 -24.73 -14.04
N VAL A 104 -13.84 -24.80 -14.39
CA VAL A 104 -13.32 -25.68 -15.45
C VAL A 104 -12.00 -26.30 -15.01
N GLN A 105 -11.75 -27.54 -15.45
CA GLN A 105 -10.52 -28.25 -15.16
C GLN A 105 -9.47 -27.91 -16.22
N LEU A 106 -8.58 -26.97 -15.91
CA LEU A 106 -7.48 -26.55 -16.77
C LEU A 106 -6.11 -26.88 -16.16
N ARG A 107 -5.13 -27.08 -17.03
CA ARG A 107 -3.70 -27.18 -16.70
C ARG A 107 -2.91 -26.38 -17.73
N PRO A 108 -1.74 -25.83 -17.36
CA PRO A 108 -0.89 -25.14 -18.33
C PRO A 108 -0.60 -26.03 -19.54
N PRO A 109 -0.60 -25.49 -20.78
CA PRO A 109 -0.86 -24.09 -21.16
C PRO A 109 -2.32 -23.82 -21.59
N HIS A 110 -3.28 -24.69 -21.24
CA HIS A 110 -4.65 -24.64 -21.78
C HIS A 110 -5.48 -23.46 -21.27
N ILE A 111 -6.46 -23.05 -22.08
CA ILE A 111 -7.44 -22.00 -21.74
C ILE A 111 -8.88 -22.52 -21.82
N ASP A 112 -9.82 -21.75 -21.28
CA ASP A 112 -11.25 -22.02 -21.41
C ASP A 112 -11.80 -21.46 -22.72
N TRP A 113 -12.02 -22.33 -23.72
CA TRP A 113 -12.58 -21.92 -25.02
C TRP A 113 -14.07 -21.53 -24.96
N GLU A 114 -14.79 -21.90 -23.91
CA GLU A 114 -16.23 -21.61 -23.72
C GLU A 114 -16.45 -20.31 -22.93
N TYR A 115 -15.45 -19.87 -22.18
CA TYR A 115 -15.41 -18.57 -21.50
C TYR A 115 -14.00 -17.99 -21.48
N ASN A 116 -13.67 -17.33 -22.59
CA ASN A 116 -12.50 -16.47 -22.72
C ASN A 116 -12.95 -15.17 -23.43
N PRO A 117 -13.44 -14.19 -22.65
CA PRO A 117 -13.97 -12.94 -23.18
C PRO A 117 -13.03 -12.27 -24.20
N VAL A 118 -13.62 -11.74 -25.26
CA VAL A 118 -12.90 -11.11 -26.37
C VAL A 118 -13.43 -9.70 -26.62
N GLY A 119 -12.52 -8.72 -26.62
CA GLY A 119 -12.79 -7.36 -27.05
C GLY A 119 -12.34 -7.13 -28.49
N SER A 120 -13.26 -6.78 -29.38
CA SER A 120 -12.95 -6.36 -30.76
C SER A 120 -13.00 -4.84 -30.85
N TYR A 121 -11.83 -4.22 -31.08
CA TYR A 121 -11.64 -2.77 -31.13
C TYR A 121 -11.38 -2.29 -32.56
N VAL A 122 -11.97 -1.16 -32.96
CA VAL A 122 -11.71 -0.53 -34.26
C VAL A 122 -11.49 0.97 -34.10
N ALA A 123 -10.35 1.44 -34.61
CA ALA A 123 -10.04 2.86 -34.77
C ALA A 123 -9.84 3.20 -36.24
N GLU A 124 -10.34 4.38 -36.63
CA GLU A 124 -10.12 4.96 -37.94
C GLU A 124 -9.32 6.25 -37.78
N PHE A 125 -8.30 6.44 -38.62
CA PHE A 125 -7.44 7.62 -38.53
C PHE A 125 -6.81 8.01 -39.87
N ASP A 126 -6.46 9.29 -39.97
CA ASP A 126 -5.57 9.83 -41.00
C ASP A 126 -4.20 10.09 -40.36
N LEU A 127 -3.12 9.97 -41.14
CA LEU A 127 -1.78 10.29 -40.65
C LEU A 127 -1.62 11.80 -40.46
N ALA A 128 -1.11 12.20 -39.30
CA ALA A 128 -0.62 13.55 -39.09
C ALA A 128 0.58 13.84 -40.02
N ASP A 129 0.79 15.12 -40.34
CA ASP A 129 1.76 15.53 -41.37
C ASP A 129 3.19 15.04 -41.06
N GLY A 130 3.58 15.02 -39.79
CA GLY A 130 4.89 14.55 -39.36
C GLY A 130 5.16 13.07 -39.60
N LEU A 131 4.12 12.24 -39.78
CA LEU A 131 4.25 10.79 -40.02
C LEU A 131 4.27 10.43 -41.52
N LYS A 132 3.86 11.34 -42.41
CA LYS A 132 3.79 11.07 -43.85
C LYS A 132 5.17 10.83 -44.44
N GLU A 133 5.19 9.96 -45.46
CA GLU A 133 6.40 9.56 -46.23
C GLU A 133 7.54 8.97 -45.36
N LYS A 134 7.21 8.46 -44.17
CA LYS A 134 8.15 7.83 -43.24
C LYS A 134 7.76 6.38 -42.97
N ARG A 135 8.69 5.65 -42.33
CA ARG A 135 8.35 4.36 -41.73
C ARG A 135 7.47 4.64 -40.51
N VAL A 136 6.31 4.01 -40.42
CA VAL A 136 5.35 4.24 -39.33
C VAL A 136 5.15 2.94 -38.58
N CYS A 137 5.32 3.02 -37.27
CA CYS A 137 5.06 1.95 -36.34
C CYS A 137 3.90 2.33 -35.42
N ILE A 138 3.31 1.34 -34.77
CA ILE A 138 2.36 1.53 -33.67
C ILE A 138 2.96 0.93 -32.41
N SER A 139 2.74 1.61 -31.28
CA SER A 139 3.07 1.10 -29.96
C SER A 139 1.79 0.94 -29.15
N PHE A 140 1.61 -0.25 -28.57
CA PHE A 140 0.63 -0.52 -27.53
C PHE A 140 1.37 -0.63 -26.21
N GLN A 141 1.20 0.33 -25.31
CA GLN A 141 1.97 0.42 -24.07
C GLN A 141 1.54 -0.58 -22.98
N GLY A 142 0.39 -1.24 -23.16
CA GLY A 142 -0.13 -2.29 -22.28
C GLY A 142 -1.51 -2.77 -22.71
N VAL A 143 -1.63 -4.09 -22.93
CA VAL A 143 -2.86 -4.76 -23.36
C VAL A 143 -3.01 -6.05 -22.56
N GLU A 144 -4.07 -6.15 -21.76
CA GLU A 144 -4.34 -7.31 -20.91
C GLU A 144 -5.31 -8.29 -21.63
N GLU A 145 -4.93 -9.50 -22.05
CA GLU A 145 -3.61 -10.14 -21.82
C GLU A 145 -2.91 -10.59 -23.12
N ALA A 146 -3.66 -10.95 -24.16
CA ALA A 146 -3.10 -11.29 -25.47
C ALA A 146 -3.91 -10.66 -26.60
N PHE A 147 -3.25 -10.24 -27.67
CA PHE A 147 -3.96 -9.52 -28.74
C PHE A 147 -3.41 -9.72 -30.14
N TYR A 148 -4.30 -9.54 -31.11
CA TYR A 148 -4.01 -9.60 -32.55
C TYR A 148 -4.28 -8.23 -33.18
N VAL A 149 -3.45 -7.84 -34.14
CA VAL A 149 -3.52 -6.54 -34.81
C VAL A 149 -3.69 -6.71 -36.32
N TRP A 150 -4.61 -5.93 -36.90
CA TRP A 150 -4.76 -5.77 -38.35
C TRP A 150 -4.82 -4.30 -38.72
N LEU A 151 -4.26 -3.98 -39.89
CA LEU A 151 -4.38 -2.66 -40.51
C LEU A 151 -4.88 -2.84 -41.94
N ASN A 152 -5.95 -2.13 -42.30
CA ASN A 152 -6.49 -2.10 -43.67
C ASN A 152 -6.74 -3.52 -44.22
N GLY A 153 -7.31 -4.40 -43.40
CA GLY A 153 -7.61 -5.79 -43.73
C GLY A 153 -6.41 -6.75 -43.74
N GLN A 154 -5.19 -6.26 -43.49
CA GLN A 154 -3.97 -7.08 -43.45
C GLN A 154 -3.60 -7.41 -42.01
N PHE A 155 -3.21 -8.67 -41.78
CA PHE A 155 -2.70 -9.10 -40.48
C PHE A 155 -1.31 -8.52 -40.24
N VAL A 156 -1.15 -7.83 -39.11
CA VAL A 156 0.09 -7.17 -38.71
C VAL A 156 0.87 -8.08 -37.76
N GLY A 157 0.28 -8.49 -36.63
CA GLY A 157 1.00 -9.26 -35.62
C GLY A 157 0.15 -9.73 -34.44
N TYR A 158 0.82 -10.43 -33.52
CA TYR A 158 0.28 -10.97 -32.27
C TYR A 158 1.29 -10.71 -31.14
N ALA A 159 0.81 -10.44 -29.93
CA ALA A 159 1.65 -10.35 -28.74
C ALA A 159 0.92 -10.75 -27.46
N GLU A 160 1.71 -11.27 -26.52
CA GLU A 160 1.43 -11.45 -25.10
C GLU A 160 2.36 -10.54 -24.26
N ASP A 161 2.28 -10.65 -22.93
CA ASP A 161 2.90 -9.78 -21.91
C ASP A 161 2.15 -8.44 -21.75
N THR A 162 1.35 -8.38 -20.68
CA THR A 162 0.43 -7.27 -20.41
C THR A 162 1.13 -5.94 -20.14
N PHE A 163 2.31 -5.95 -19.53
CA PHE A 163 2.88 -4.78 -18.87
C PHE A 163 4.12 -4.17 -19.56
N THR A 164 4.57 -4.73 -20.67
CA THR A 164 5.60 -4.12 -21.53
C THR A 164 5.05 -3.72 -22.90
N PRO A 165 5.64 -2.71 -23.57
CA PRO A 165 5.16 -2.26 -24.86
C PRO A 165 5.24 -3.32 -25.96
N SER A 166 4.23 -3.35 -26.82
CA SER A 166 4.20 -4.19 -28.02
C SER A 166 4.13 -3.34 -29.28
N ASP A 167 5.23 -3.34 -30.02
CA ASP A 167 5.44 -2.49 -31.19
C ASP A 167 5.33 -3.27 -32.50
N PHE A 168 4.71 -2.67 -33.52
CA PHE A 168 4.58 -3.28 -34.84
C PHE A 168 4.86 -2.29 -35.97
N ASP A 169 5.55 -2.76 -37.02
CA ASP A 169 5.73 -1.99 -38.25
C ASP A 169 4.44 -1.99 -39.09
N LEU A 170 3.88 -0.81 -39.31
CA LEU A 170 2.68 -0.59 -40.11
C LEU A 170 2.98 -0.12 -41.54
N THR A 171 4.24 0.24 -41.82
CA THR A 171 4.68 0.81 -43.10
C THR A 171 4.16 0.06 -44.34
N PRO A 172 4.17 -1.29 -44.38
CA PRO A 172 3.71 -2.03 -45.56
C PRO A 172 2.21 -1.88 -45.89
N TYR A 173 1.39 -1.47 -44.91
CA TYR A 173 -0.07 -1.50 -45.01
C TYR A 173 -0.73 -0.13 -44.81
N ILE A 174 0.01 0.85 -44.29
CA ILE A 174 -0.50 2.16 -43.91
C ILE A 174 -0.72 3.06 -45.13
N ARG A 175 -1.70 3.97 -45.01
CA ARG A 175 -2.09 4.96 -46.02
C ARG A 175 -2.02 6.35 -45.41
N GLU A 176 -2.01 7.40 -46.21
CA GLU A 176 -2.09 8.76 -45.66
C GLU A 176 -3.46 9.04 -45.00
N LYS A 177 -4.52 8.44 -45.55
CA LYS A 177 -5.90 8.67 -45.10
C LYS A 177 -6.73 7.41 -45.11
N GLY A 178 -7.78 7.41 -44.29
CA GLY A 178 -8.77 6.34 -44.22
C GLY A 178 -8.16 5.02 -43.76
N ASN A 179 -7.23 5.06 -42.80
CA ASN A 179 -6.71 3.86 -42.19
C ASN A 179 -7.73 3.29 -41.22
N ARG A 180 -7.81 1.96 -41.20
CA ARG A 180 -8.64 1.22 -40.27
C ARG A 180 -7.79 0.21 -39.52
N LEU A 181 -7.57 0.48 -38.24
CA LEU A 181 -6.89 -0.39 -37.30
C LEU A 181 -7.92 -1.25 -36.58
N CYS A 182 -7.65 -2.54 -36.48
CA CYS A 182 -8.49 -3.51 -35.80
C CYS A 182 -7.64 -4.30 -34.81
N VAL A 183 -8.13 -4.40 -33.59
CA VAL A 183 -7.44 -5.12 -32.51
C VAL A 183 -8.41 -6.09 -31.87
N GLU A 184 -7.97 -7.33 -31.68
CA GLU A 184 -8.75 -8.37 -31.01
C GLU A 184 -8.01 -8.78 -29.75
N VAL A 185 -8.55 -8.40 -28.59
CA VAL A 185 -7.95 -8.65 -27.26
C VAL A 185 -8.66 -9.81 -26.60
N TYR A 186 -7.89 -10.78 -26.11
CA TYR A 186 -8.34 -11.97 -25.41
C TYR A 186 -7.99 -11.84 -23.93
N LYS A 187 -8.98 -12.13 -23.07
CA LYS A 187 -8.81 -12.10 -21.62
C LYS A 187 -7.85 -13.19 -21.11
N ARG A 188 -7.65 -14.28 -21.87
CA ARG A 188 -6.78 -15.40 -21.50
C ARG A 188 -6.01 -15.92 -22.70
N SER A 189 -4.73 -16.21 -22.47
CA SER A 189 -3.87 -17.04 -23.32
C SER A 189 -2.96 -17.93 -22.44
N SER A 190 -1.90 -18.51 -23.00
CA SER A 190 -0.85 -19.16 -22.21
C SER A 190 -0.21 -18.21 -21.19
N ALA A 191 -0.17 -16.91 -21.48
CA ALA A 191 0.33 -15.89 -20.57
C ALA A 191 -0.41 -15.86 -19.22
N ALA A 192 -1.70 -16.21 -19.19
CA ALA A 192 -2.53 -16.14 -17.98
C ALA A 192 -2.02 -17.03 -16.84
N TRP A 193 -1.17 -18.01 -17.17
CA TRP A 193 -0.50 -18.87 -16.18
C TRP A 193 0.71 -18.20 -15.52
N LEU A 194 1.22 -17.11 -16.10
CA LEU A 194 2.37 -16.31 -15.68
C LEU A 194 1.97 -14.92 -15.15
N GLU A 195 0.68 -14.60 -15.10
CA GLU A 195 0.13 -13.34 -14.60
C GLU A 195 -0.86 -13.62 -13.45
N ASP A 196 -0.35 -14.36 -12.46
CA ASP A 196 -1.10 -14.81 -11.29
C ASP A 196 -0.95 -13.93 -10.05
N GLN A 197 -0.67 -12.64 -10.24
CA GLN A 197 -0.52 -11.68 -9.14
C GLN A 197 -1.75 -11.60 -8.24
N ASP A 198 -1.53 -11.32 -6.95
CA ASP A 198 -2.57 -10.97 -5.97
C ASP A 198 -3.20 -9.60 -6.26
N PHE A 199 -4.09 -9.56 -7.26
CA PHE A 199 -4.78 -8.36 -7.70
C PHE A 199 -6.11 -8.64 -8.40
N PHE A 200 -6.83 -7.57 -8.74
CA PHE A 200 -8.02 -7.66 -9.59
C PHE A 200 -7.66 -8.12 -11.01
N ARG A 201 -8.38 -9.10 -11.56
CA ARG A 201 -8.16 -9.61 -12.92
C ARG A 201 -9.00 -8.82 -13.91
N PHE A 202 -8.35 -8.14 -14.86
CA PHE A 202 -9.01 -7.31 -15.86
C PHE A 202 -8.69 -7.81 -17.27
N SER A 203 -9.10 -7.05 -18.28
CA SER A 203 -8.70 -7.23 -19.67
C SER A 203 -8.91 -5.94 -20.48
N GLY A 204 -8.26 -5.83 -21.64
CA GLY A 204 -8.39 -4.71 -22.57
C GLY A 204 -7.12 -3.87 -22.74
N ILE A 205 -7.23 -2.82 -23.56
CA ILE A 205 -6.13 -1.89 -23.85
C ILE A 205 -6.08 -0.82 -22.75
N PHE A 206 -5.28 -1.03 -21.71
CA PHE A 206 -5.34 -0.25 -20.46
C PHE A 206 -4.24 0.81 -20.31
N ARG A 207 -3.26 0.83 -21.22
CA ARG A 207 -2.27 1.91 -21.38
C ARG A 207 -2.30 2.48 -22.80
N ASP A 208 -1.59 3.58 -22.99
CA ASP A 208 -1.62 4.39 -24.20
C ASP A 208 -1.36 3.60 -25.49
N VAL A 209 -1.99 4.08 -26.57
CA VAL A 209 -1.72 3.64 -27.94
C VAL A 209 -1.35 4.85 -28.78
N PHE A 210 -0.23 4.75 -29.50
CA PHE A 210 0.19 5.82 -30.41
C PHE A 210 0.93 5.27 -31.62
N LEU A 211 0.88 6.04 -32.70
CA LEU A 211 1.75 5.87 -33.85
C LEU A 211 3.04 6.65 -33.62
N TYR A 212 4.13 6.10 -34.11
CA TYR A 212 5.41 6.80 -34.15
C TYR A 212 6.09 6.62 -35.50
N ALA A 213 6.73 7.68 -36.00
CA ALA A 213 7.46 7.66 -37.25
C ALA A 213 8.96 7.49 -37.01
N LYS A 214 9.57 6.55 -37.74
CA LYS A 214 11.02 6.41 -37.82
C LYS A 214 11.51 7.21 -39.03
N PRO A 215 12.30 8.28 -38.83
CA PRO A 215 12.92 9.00 -39.94
C PRO A 215 13.81 8.05 -40.77
N ARG A 216 14.25 8.54 -41.94
CA ARG A 216 15.00 7.72 -42.91
C ARG A 216 16.29 7.15 -42.31
N ILE A 217 16.93 7.91 -41.42
CA ILE A 217 18.01 7.48 -40.53
C ILE A 217 17.47 7.70 -39.12
N HIS A 218 17.50 6.68 -38.26
CA HIS A 218 16.87 6.72 -36.95
C HIS A 218 17.72 6.00 -35.91
N VAL A 219 17.79 6.56 -34.70
CA VAL A 219 18.36 5.87 -33.54
C VAL A 219 17.31 4.93 -32.96
N GLU A 220 17.44 3.64 -33.25
CA GLU A 220 16.49 2.59 -32.82
C GLU A 220 16.57 2.29 -31.33
N ASP A 221 17.77 2.42 -30.74
CA ASP A 221 18.00 2.13 -29.34
C ASP A 221 19.19 2.92 -28.82
N VAL A 222 19.08 3.36 -27.57
CA VAL A 222 20.12 4.11 -26.84
C VAL A 222 20.38 3.42 -25.50
N TRP A 223 21.66 3.20 -25.18
CA TRP A 223 22.11 2.82 -23.85
C TRP A 223 23.20 3.78 -23.36
N ALA A 224 22.82 4.69 -22.47
CA ALA A 224 23.69 5.68 -21.86
C ALA A 224 24.08 5.25 -20.44
N ARG A 225 25.23 4.58 -20.29
CA ARG A 225 25.75 4.12 -18.99
C ARG A 225 26.53 5.23 -18.31
N ALA A 226 26.10 5.60 -17.10
CA ALA A 226 26.71 6.62 -16.26
C ALA A 226 27.22 5.99 -14.94
N GLY A 227 28.40 5.35 -15.00
CA GLY A 227 29.02 4.68 -13.87
C GLY A 227 30.00 5.57 -13.08
N LEU A 228 30.52 5.08 -11.95
CA LEU A 228 31.63 5.71 -11.22
C LEU A 228 32.85 4.78 -11.12
N LYS A 229 34.05 5.38 -11.05
CA LYS A 229 35.25 4.67 -10.58
C LYS A 229 35.16 4.39 -9.07
N GLU A 230 36.13 3.63 -8.56
CA GLU A 230 36.22 3.30 -7.13
C GLU A 230 36.51 4.50 -6.22
N ASP A 231 36.89 5.65 -6.79
CA ASP A 231 37.00 6.93 -6.08
C ASP A 231 35.64 7.62 -5.84
N TYR A 232 34.56 7.02 -6.37
CA TYR A 232 33.16 7.49 -6.31
C TYR A 232 32.94 8.96 -6.76
N SER A 233 33.87 9.51 -7.54
CA SER A 233 33.84 10.93 -7.96
C SER A 233 34.26 11.14 -9.41
N THR A 234 34.97 10.18 -10.01
CA THR A 234 35.24 10.17 -11.45
C THR A 234 34.14 9.38 -12.17
N GLY A 235 33.36 10.08 -13.00
CA GLY A 235 32.32 9.50 -13.84
C GLY A 235 32.91 8.73 -15.01
N VAL A 236 32.32 7.58 -15.30
CA VAL A 236 32.62 6.74 -16.46
C VAL A 236 31.37 6.71 -17.33
N PHE A 237 31.39 7.50 -18.40
CA PHE A 237 30.29 7.59 -19.34
C PHE A 237 30.57 6.70 -20.56
N SER A 238 29.60 5.87 -20.92
CA SER A 238 29.62 5.07 -22.15
C SER A 238 28.26 5.13 -22.83
N LEU A 239 28.25 5.37 -24.13
CA LEU A 239 27.04 5.47 -24.94
C LEU A 239 27.12 4.42 -26.05
N ASP A 240 26.16 3.51 -26.09
CA ASP A 240 25.96 2.57 -27.19
C ASP A 240 24.63 2.86 -27.88
N MET A 241 24.62 2.81 -29.20
CA MET A 241 23.41 3.06 -30.00
C MET A 241 23.28 2.08 -31.15
N LYS A 242 22.03 1.73 -31.45
CA LYS A 242 21.63 1.00 -32.66
C LYS A 242 20.98 2.00 -33.62
N ILE A 243 21.45 2.04 -34.87
CA ILE A 243 20.98 3.01 -35.86
C ILE A 243 20.46 2.26 -37.08
N SER A 244 19.24 2.59 -37.53
CA SER A 244 18.69 2.07 -38.79
C SER A 244 18.68 3.12 -39.89
N HIS A 245 18.83 2.67 -41.14
CA HIS A 245 18.79 3.51 -42.32
C HIS A 245 18.00 2.82 -43.44
N ALA A 246 17.33 3.59 -44.30
CA ALA A 246 16.64 3.05 -45.48
C ALA A 246 17.65 2.51 -46.52
N GLU A 247 17.30 1.42 -47.21
CA GLU A 247 18.19 0.65 -48.11
C GLU A 247 18.83 1.43 -49.28
N THR A 248 18.40 2.66 -49.56
CA THR A 248 18.87 3.44 -50.72
C THR A 248 19.92 4.49 -50.37
N GLY A 249 21.19 4.14 -50.58
CA GLY A 249 22.17 4.95 -51.33
C GLY A 249 22.93 6.09 -50.65
N GLU A 250 22.63 6.46 -49.39
CA GLU A 250 23.44 7.43 -48.64
C GLU A 250 24.13 6.75 -47.46
N ASN A 251 25.41 6.46 -47.66
CA ASN A 251 26.30 5.97 -46.62
C ASN A 251 26.91 7.19 -45.91
N GLY A 252 26.21 7.76 -44.94
CA GLY A 252 26.78 8.81 -44.10
C GLY A 252 25.74 9.56 -43.27
N PHE A 253 25.90 9.51 -41.95
CA PHE A 253 25.25 10.38 -40.99
C PHE A 253 26.31 10.85 -39.99
N GLN A 254 26.13 12.05 -39.43
CA GLN A 254 26.97 12.53 -38.35
C GLN A 254 26.15 12.53 -37.07
N LEU A 255 26.63 11.83 -36.04
CA LEU A 255 26.01 11.86 -34.72
C LEU A 255 26.93 12.61 -33.75
N GLU A 256 26.39 13.66 -33.15
CA GLU A 256 27.02 14.44 -32.10
C GLU A 256 26.34 14.16 -30.77
N TRP A 257 27.13 14.05 -29.69
CA TRP A 257 26.61 13.93 -28.34
C TRP A 257 27.23 15.00 -27.44
N VAL A 258 26.41 15.57 -26.57
CA VAL A 258 26.81 16.58 -25.58
C VAL A 258 26.23 16.17 -24.24
N LEU A 259 27.08 16.08 -23.23
CA LEU A 259 26.66 15.88 -21.86
C LEU A 259 26.88 17.17 -21.08
N SER A 260 25.82 17.69 -20.47
CA SER A 260 25.84 18.95 -19.72
C SER A 260 25.38 18.73 -18.29
N ASP A 261 25.92 19.55 -17.38
CA ASP A 261 25.41 19.65 -16.02
C ASP A 261 24.05 20.40 -16.00
N ARG A 262 23.41 20.45 -14.82
CA ARG A 262 22.11 21.11 -14.64
C ARG A 262 22.08 22.60 -14.99
N ASP A 263 23.24 23.26 -14.98
CA ASP A 263 23.38 24.68 -15.28
C ASP A 263 23.66 24.90 -16.79
N GLY A 264 23.63 23.83 -17.60
CA GLY A 264 23.87 23.84 -19.03
C GLY A 264 25.34 23.88 -19.43
N LYS A 265 26.26 23.75 -18.46
CA LYS A 265 27.69 23.73 -18.76
C LYS A 265 28.08 22.33 -19.24
N ARG A 266 28.72 22.30 -20.41
CA ARG A 266 29.23 21.07 -21.02
C ARG A 266 30.24 20.38 -20.11
N ALA A 267 29.93 19.16 -19.70
CA ALA A 267 30.80 18.24 -18.96
C ALA A 267 31.63 17.39 -19.92
N ALA A 268 31.03 16.87 -20.99
CA ALA A 268 31.70 16.10 -22.03
C ALA A 268 30.94 16.20 -23.38
N GLY A 269 31.50 15.65 -24.45
CA GLY A 269 30.83 15.53 -25.72
C GLY A 269 31.79 15.31 -26.88
N GLY A 270 31.29 14.81 -27.99
CA GLY A 270 32.08 14.55 -29.19
C GLY A 270 31.20 14.07 -30.34
N SER A 271 31.85 13.64 -31.42
CA SER A 271 31.23 12.83 -32.46
C SER A 271 31.38 11.35 -32.11
N VAL A 272 30.47 10.53 -32.60
CA VAL A 272 30.50 9.07 -32.41
C VAL A 272 31.30 8.40 -33.53
N GLU A 273 32.06 7.35 -33.20
CA GLU A 273 32.79 6.58 -34.21
C GLU A 273 31.81 5.79 -35.09
N GLU A 274 31.93 5.92 -36.41
CA GLU A 274 30.98 5.38 -37.38
C GLU A 274 31.27 3.89 -37.68
N ASP A 275 30.35 3.01 -37.29
CA ASP A 275 30.06 1.77 -38.01
C ASP A 275 28.64 1.90 -38.58
N ALA A 276 28.38 1.33 -39.76
CA ALA A 276 27.19 1.61 -40.58
C ALA A 276 25.84 1.38 -39.88
N SER A 277 25.82 0.72 -38.71
CA SER A 277 24.61 0.43 -37.90
C SER A 277 24.78 0.59 -36.38
N ARG A 278 25.97 0.98 -35.90
CA ARG A 278 26.28 1.09 -34.46
C ARG A 278 27.11 2.32 -34.18
N GLY A 279 26.80 2.97 -33.06
CA GLY A 279 27.57 4.10 -32.54
C GLY A 279 28.07 3.83 -31.13
N HIS A 280 29.33 4.16 -30.87
CA HIS A 280 29.93 4.07 -29.53
C HIS A 280 30.66 5.36 -29.14
N ALA A 281 30.47 5.81 -27.90
CA ALA A 281 31.28 6.87 -27.30
C ALA A 281 31.64 6.56 -25.85
N TYR A 282 32.79 7.07 -25.41
CA TYR A 282 33.32 6.90 -24.07
C TYR A 282 33.95 8.19 -23.56
N ALA A 283 33.74 8.50 -22.29
CA ALA A 283 34.43 9.60 -21.61
C ALA A 283 34.61 9.33 -20.12
N GLU A 284 35.75 9.77 -19.59
CA GLU A 284 35.97 9.89 -18.15
C GLU A 284 35.82 11.35 -17.73
N ILE A 285 35.02 11.60 -16.70
CA ILE A 285 34.63 12.95 -16.29
C ILE A 285 35.02 13.12 -14.82
N PRO A 286 36.10 13.85 -14.51
CA PRO A 286 36.50 14.09 -13.13
C PRO A 286 35.49 14.96 -12.37
N GLY A 287 35.24 14.65 -11.11
CA GLY A 287 34.44 15.48 -10.21
C GLY A 287 32.96 15.56 -10.59
N VAL A 288 32.38 14.45 -11.06
CA VAL A 288 30.92 14.38 -11.25
C VAL A 288 30.21 14.40 -9.91
N ARG A 289 28.96 14.86 -9.90
CA ARG A 289 28.07 14.79 -8.75
C ARG A 289 27.21 13.53 -8.86
N PRO A 290 27.36 12.55 -7.95
CA PRO A 290 26.60 11.29 -8.03
C PRO A 290 25.10 11.48 -7.78
N TRP A 291 24.31 10.62 -8.42
CA TRP A 291 22.88 10.47 -8.16
C TRP A 291 22.64 9.55 -6.95
N SER A 292 21.67 9.91 -6.10
CA SER A 292 21.17 9.11 -4.97
C SER A 292 19.77 9.57 -4.56
N SER A 293 19.13 8.89 -3.59
CA SER A 293 17.82 9.33 -3.07
C SER A 293 17.86 10.68 -2.33
N ARG A 294 19.00 11.02 -1.73
CA ARG A 294 19.21 12.29 -1.01
C ARG A 294 19.60 13.43 -1.94
N ASP A 295 20.25 13.10 -3.05
CA ASP A 295 20.73 14.04 -4.05
C ASP A 295 20.51 13.45 -5.45
N PRO A 296 19.29 13.59 -6.01
CA PRO A 296 18.96 13.05 -7.33
C PRO A 296 19.53 13.93 -8.45
N TYR A 297 20.86 14.11 -8.45
CA TYR A 297 21.53 14.95 -9.41
C TYR A 297 21.57 14.29 -10.80
N MET A 298 20.94 14.94 -11.77
CA MET A 298 20.87 14.49 -13.16
C MET A 298 21.71 15.38 -14.08
N TYR A 299 22.34 14.76 -15.07
CA TYR A 299 23.02 15.40 -16.19
C TYR A 299 22.14 15.27 -17.44
N ARG A 300 22.20 16.27 -18.32
CA ARG A 300 21.48 16.25 -19.59
C ARG A 300 22.38 15.71 -20.69
N LEU A 301 22.07 14.53 -21.20
CA LEU A 301 22.61 13.98 -22.44
C LEU A 301 21.79 14.50 -23.61
N PHE A 302 22.47 15.02 -24.61
CA PHE A 302 21.85 15.52 -25.84
C PHE A 302 22.51 14.90 -27.05
N LEU A 303 21.73 14.16 -27.85
CA LEU A 303 22.19 13.57 -29.11
C LEU A 303 21.59 14.34 -30.29
N THR A 304 22.40 14.62 -31.30
CA THR A 304 21.98 15.26 -32.54
C THR A 304 22.44 14.41 -33.71
N LEU A 305 21.48 13.84 -34.45
CA LEU A 305 21.74 13.08 -35.67
C LEU A 305 21.56 13.99 -36.88
N ARG A 306 22.56 14.02 -37.76
CA ARG A 306 22.57 14.79 -39.00
C ARG A 306 22.74 13.89 -40.22
N ASP A 307 22.10 14.26 -41.32
CA ASP A 307 22.32 13.62 -42.62
C ASP A 307 23.67 14.02 -43.24
N SER A 308 24.02 13.41 -44.39
CA SER A 308 25.24 13.74 -45.13
C SER A 308 25.29 15.19 -45.66
N GLY A 309 24.16 15.89 -45.69
CA GLY A 309 24.06 17.31 -46.02
C GLY A 309 24.27 18.25 -44.82
N GLY A 310 24.40 17.69 -43.61
CA GLY A 310 24.55 18.43 -42.35
C GLY A 310 23.23 18.87 -41.71
N ASN A 311 22.08 18.48 -42.27
CA ASN A 311 20.77 18.84 -41.73
C ASN A 311 20.44 17.96 -40.53
N VAL A 312 19.82 18.54 -39.49
CA VAL A 312 19.33 17.77 -38.34
C VAL A 312 18.17 16.89 -38.79
N VAL A 313 18.25 15.60 -38.46
CA VAL A 313 17.23 14.58 -38.74
C VAL A 313 16.50 14.20 -37.45
N GLU A 314 17.23 14.10 -36.35
CA GLU A 314 16.72 13.63 -35.07
C GLU A 314 17.50 14.29 -33.91
N MET A 315 16.77 14.69 -32.87
CA MET A 315 17.30 15.25 -31.63
C MET A 315 16.77 14.44 -30.46
N ILE A 316 17.66 13.91 -29.61
CA ILE A 316 17.32 13.01 -28.50
C ILE A 316 17.83 13.62 -27.20
N PRO A 317 16.95 14.22 -26.40
CA PRO A 317 17.27 14.59 -25.03
C PRO A 317 17.05 13.44 -24.06
N MET A 318 18.01 13.20 -23.17
CA MET A 318 17.89 12.23 -22.08
C MET A 318 18.52 12.78 -20.81
N ASP A 319 17.96 12.42 -19.66
CA ASP A 319 18.56 12.69 -18.37
C ASP A 319 19.26 11.43 -17.87
N ILE A 320 20.48 11.57 -17.35
CA ILE A 320 21.27 10.46 -16.81
C ILE A 320 21.81 10.82 -15.43
N GLY A 321 21.95 9.82 -14.55
CA GLY A 321 22.51 9.97 -13.21
C GLY A 321 23.75 9.12 -13.02
N PHE A 322 24.90 9.73 -12.71
CA PHE A 322 26.12 8.98 -12.40
C PHE A 322 25.98 8.28 -11.06
N ARG A 323 26.09 6.95 -11.02
CA ARG A 323 26.16 6.21 -9.75
C ARG A 323 26.99 4.95 -9.90
N ARG A 324 27.30 4.33 -8.77
CA ARG A 324 27.83 2.97 -8.71
C ARG A 324 27.12 2.21 -7.61
N PHE A 325 26.49 1.10 -7.96
CA PHE A 325 25.84 0.20 -7.03
C PHE A 325 26.56 -1.16 -7.06
N GLU A 326 27.00 -1.64 -5.91
CA GLU A 326 27.80 -2.86 -5.83
C GLU A 326 27.69 -3.54 -4.47
N ILE A 327 28.04 -4.82 -4.40
CA ILE A 327 28.25 -5.53 -3.14
C ILE A 327 29.75 -5.55 -2.83
N LYS A 328 30.14 -5.01 -1.67
CA LYS A 328 31.50 -5.13 -1.11
C LYS A 328 31.43 -5.69 0.30
N ASP A 329 32.25 -6.71 0.57
CA ASP A 329 32.26 -7.41 1.87
C ASP A 329 30.85 -7.83 2.34
N LYS A 330 30.03 -8.32 1.39
CA LYS A 330 28.64 -8.76 1.58
C LYS A 330 27.66 -7.64 2.02
N ILE A 331 27.98 -6.38 1.79
CA ILE A 331 27.12 -5.21 2.06
C ILE A 331 26.79 -4.52 0.73
N MET A 332 25.54 -4.10 0.53
CA MET A 332 25.15 -3.32 -0.65
C MET A 332 25.55 -1.85 -0.46
N LEU A 333 26.34 -1.32 -1.39
CA LEU A 333 26.85 0.04 -1.38
C LEU A 333 26.35 0.81 -2.60
N LEU A 334 25.80 2.00 -2.36
CA LEU A 334 25.54 3.00 -3.39
C LEU A 334 26.56 4.14 -3.23
N ASN A 335 27.36 4.38 -4.26
CA ASN A 335 28.40 5.40 -4.28
C ASN A 335 29.40 5.28 -3.11
N GLY A 336 29.66 4.05 -2.66
CA GLY A 336 30.57 3.74 -1.55
C GLY A 336 29.94 3.79 -0.16
N GLU A 337 28.67 4.16 -0.04
CA GLU A 337 27.93 4.20 1.23
C GLU A 337 26.92 3.06 1.32
N ARG A 338 26.75 2.48 2.52
CA ARG A 338 25.74 1.44 2.78
C ARG A 338 24.35 1.97 2.45
N ILE A 339 23.62 1.24 1.62
CA ILE A 339 22.22 1.55 1.36
C ILE A 339 21.34 1.04 2.52
N ILE A 340 20.34 1.83 2.89
CA ILE A 340 19.23 1.41 3.76
C ILE A 340 17.95 1.62 2.94
N VAL A 341 17.22 0.54 2.71
CA VAL A 341 15.97 0.51 1.95
C VAL A 341 14.82 0.74 2.93
N ASN A 342 14.25 1.94 2.85
CA ASN A 342 12.98 2.32 3.46
C ASN A 342 11.94 2.27 2.36
N GLY A 343 11.52 1.06 1.99
CA GLY A 343 10.79 0.79 0.75
C GLY A 343 9.31 0.54 0.94
N VAL A 344 8.57 0.56 -0.16
CA VAL A 344 7.18 0.08 -0.24
C VAL A 344 6.94 -0.66 -1.56
N ASN A 345 6.11 -1.71 -1.55
CA ASN A 345 5.58 -2.35 -2.75
C ASN A 345 4.44 -1.50 -3.31
N ARG A 346 4.36 -1.32 -4.62
CA ARG A 346 3.32 -0.47 -5.24
C ARG A 346 2.72 -1.12 -6.48
N HIS A 347 1.43 -1.43 -6.40
CA HIS A 347 0.59 -1.63 -7.57
C HIS A 347 0.16 -0.28 -8.20
N GLU A 348 0.05 -0.24 -9.54
CA GLU A 348 -0.65 0.85 -10.22
C GLU A 348 -2.14 0.76 -9.92
N TRP A 349 -2.69 1.69 -9.14
CA TRP A 349 -4.08 1.61 -8.75
C TRP A 349 -4.81 2.95 -8.79
N ASN A 350 -6.06 2.91 -9.26
CA ASN A 350 -7.07 3.94 -9.10
C ASN A 350 -8.44 3.26 -8.91
N PRO A 351 -9.22 3.61 -7.87
CA PRO A 351 -10.47 2.92 -7.52
C PRO A 351 -11.60 3.09 -8.55
N ARG A 352 -11.44 3.97 -9.55
CA ARG A 352 -12.40 4.18 -10.64
C ARG A 352 -11.96 3.60 -11.98
N THR A 353 -10.66 3.50 -12.21
CA THR A 353 -10.10 3.08 -13.51
C THR A 353 -9.24 1.81 -13.44
N GLY A 354 -9.12 1.18 -12.27
CA GLY A 354 -8.29 0.00 -12.07
C GLY A 354 -6.80 0.36 -12.22
N ARG A 355 -6.07 -0.41 -13.05
CA ARG A 355 -4.65 -0.14 -13.34
C ARG A 355 -4.42 0.91 -14.42
N SER A 356 -5.48 1.45 -15.03
CA SER A 356 -5.37 2.56 -15.99
C SER A 356 -5.22 3.88 -15.24
N ILE A 357 -4.04 4.11 -14.66
CA ILE A 357 -3.71 5.30 -13.85
C ILE A 357 -3.17 6.44 -14.71
N THR A 358 -3.25 7.65 -14.18
CA THR A 358 -2.81 8.89 -14.84
C THR A 358 -1.46 9.40 -14.31
N GLU A 359 -0.86 10.35 -15.03
CA GLU A 359 0.26 11.13 -14.52
C GLU A 359 -0.05 11.83 -13.18
N GLU A 360 -1.27 12.33 -13.01
CA GLU A 360 -1.68 12.98 -11.76
C GLU A 360 -1.66 12.00 -10.59
N ASP A 361 -2.10 10.75 -10.81
CA ASP A 361 -2.03 9.68 -9.82
C ASP A 361 -0.56 9.41 -9.43
N MET A 362 0.32 9.19 -10.41
CA MET A 362 1.75 8.92 -10.17
C MET A 362 2.46 10.06 -9.43
N ARG A 363 2.16 11.32 -9.76
CA ARG A 363 2.76 12.49 -9.08
C ARG A 363 2.29 12.61 -7.64
N LYS A 364 1.01 12.34 -7.35
CA LYS A 364 0.49 12.29 -5.98
C LYS A 364 1.16 11.19 -5.18
N ASP A 365 1.36 10.02 -5.78
CA ASP A 365 2.04 8.92 -5.12
C ASP A 365 3.47 9.32 -4.74
N ILE A 366 4.24 9.90 -5.65
CA ILE A 366 5.60 10.43 -5.37
C ILE A 366 5.60 11.44 -4.22
N GLU A 367 4.65 12.37 -4.18
CA GLU A 367 4.52 13.34 -3.09
C GLU A 367 4.34 12.63 -1.73
N ILE A 368 3.44 11.64 -1.67
CA ILE A 368 3.15 10.83 -0.49
C ILE A 368 4.40 10.08 -0.04
N LEU A 369 5.11 9.42 -0.96
CA LEU A 369 6.33 8.68 -0.67
C LEU A 369 7.40 9.60 -0.05
N LYS A 370 7.66 10.75 -0.67
CA LYS A 370 8.69 11.70 -0.25
C LYS A 370 8.42 12.29 1.13
N ARG A 371 7.18 12.73 1.41
CA ARG A 371 6.81 13.27 2.73
C ARG A 371 6.78 12.19 3.82
N SER A 372 6.86 10.92 3.43
CA SER A 372 6.81 9.77 4.35
C SER A 372 8.17 9.13 4.60
N HIS A 373 9.26 9.76 4.13
CA HIS A 373 10.63 9.26 4.21
C HIS A 373 10.85 7.90 3.50
N ILE A 374 9.96 7.54 2.59
CA ILE A 374 10.12 6.36 1.73
C ILE A 374 11.13 6.72 0.64
N ASN A 375 12.16 5.90 0.50
CA ASN A 375 13.26 6.13 -0.43
C ASN A 375 13.35 5.08 -1.53
N ALA A 376 12.50 4.05 -1.51
CA ALA A 376 12.52 2.97 -2.48
C ALA A 376 11.12 2.45 -2.80
N VAL A 377 10.92 1.97 -4.03
CA VAL A 377 9.71 1.31 -4.48
C VAL A 377 10.06 0.00 -5.20
N ARG A 378 9.32 -1.06 -4.89
CA ARG A 378 9.29 -2.28 -5.70
C ARG A 378 8.03 -2.25 -6.57
N THR A 379 8.18 -2.46 -7.87
CA THR A 379 7.08 -2.41 -8.85
C THR A 379 6.31 -3.74 -8.83
N SER A 380 5.54 -3.98 -7.76
CA SER A 380 4.83 -5.24 -7.54
C SER A 380 3.71 -5.44 -8.59
N HIS A 381 3.69 -6.50 -9.39
CA HIS A 381 4.79 -7.44 -9.71
C HIS A 381 5.01 -7.48 -11.22
N TYR A 382 5.25 -6.29 -11.78
CA TYR A 382 5.34 -6.04 -13.20
C TYR A 382 5.93 -4.65 -13.49
N PRO A 383 6.45 -4.41 -14.71
CA PRO A 383 6.99 -3.12 -15.08
C PRO A 383 5.88 -2.04 -15.15
N ASN A 384 6.14 -0.87 -14.57
CA ASN A 384 5.20 0.27 -14.61
C ASN A 384 5.30 1.05 -15.92
N GLN A 385 4.51 2.12 -16.06
CA GLN A 385 4.63 3.07 -17.17
C GLN A 385 5.99 3.80 -17.14
N SER A 386 6.60 4.07 -18.29
CA SER A 386 7.92 4.74 -18.37
C SER A 386 7.99 6.07 -17.61
N LEU A 387 6.87 6.80 -17.52
CA LEU A 387 6.80 8.04 -16.73
C LEU A 387 7.10 7.81 -15.24
N TRP A 388 6.73 6.66 -14.66
CA TRP A 388 7.00 6.34 -13.26
C TRP A 388 8.50 6.37 -12.96
N TYR A 389 9.32 5.73 -13.80
CA TYR A 389 10.77 5.68 -13.61
C TYR A 389 11.42 7.05 -13.77
N ARG A 390 10.95 7.88 -14.72
CA ARG A 390 11.39 9.29 -14.83
C ARG A 390 11.08 10.08 -13.57
N LEU A 391 9.87 9.91 -13.01
CA LEU A 391 9.52 10.56 -11.74
C LEU A 391 10.40 10.07 -10.58
N CYS A 392 10.73 8.78 -10.53
CA CYS A 392 11.64 8.23 -9.53
C CYS A 392 13.08 8.76 -9.69
N ASP A 393 13.56 8.91 -10.92
CA ASP A 393 14.87 9.51 -11.22
C ASP A 393 14.95 10.95 -10.71
N GLU A 394 13.93 11.77 -11.03
CA GLU A 394 13.83 13.18 -10.65
C GLU A 394 13.70 13.38 -9.14
N ASN A 395 12.98 12.47 -8.46
CA ASN A 395 12.65 12.62 -7.05
C ASN A 395 13.58 11.83 -6.12
N GLY A 396 14.53 11.07 -6.65
CA GLY A 396 15.45 10.28 -5.84
C GLY A 396 14.74 9.16 -5.09
N ILE A 397 14.01 8.32 -5.82
CA ILE A 397 13.40 7.10 -5.29
C ILE A 397 14.12 5.92 -5.94
N TYR A 398 14.69 5.01 -5.14
CA TYR A 398 15.28 3.78 -5.65
C TYR A 398 14.20 2.84 -6.16
N VAL A 399 14.48 2.08 -7.21
CA VAL A 399 13.52 1.16 -7.82
C VAL A 399 14.11 -0.25 -7.89
N MET A 400 13.32 -1.21 -7.41
CA MET A 400 13.44 -2.60 -7.82
C MET A 400 12.42 -2.82 -8.92
N ASP A 401 12.90 -2.93 -10.16
CA ASP A 401 12.05 -3.11 -11.33
C ASP A 401 11.86 -4.60 -11.58
N GLU A 402 10.61 -5.04 -11.66
CA GLU A 402 10.25 -6.45 -11.58
C GLU A 402 9.59 -6.95 -12.86
N THR A 403 10.14 -8.05 -13.37
CA THR A 403 9.61 -8.74 -14.56
C THR A 403 8.17 -9.17 -14.28
N ASN A 404 7.27 -8.95 -15.24
CA ASN A 404 5.88 -9.42 -15.17
C ASN A 404 5.83 -10.95 -15.22
N LEU A 405 5.95 -11.60 -14.06
CA LEU A 405 6.04 -13.05 -13.94
C LEU A 405 5.62 -13.50 -12.54
N GLU A 406 4.40 -13.99 -12.42
CA GLU A 406 3.86 -14.62 -11.23
C GLU A 406 2.99 -15.84 -11.58
N SER A 407 3.19 -16.96 -10.90
CA SER A 407 2.54 -18.24 -11.22
C SER A 407 2.16 -19.00 -9.95
N HIS A 408 1.70 -18.24 -8.96
CA HIS A 408 1.55 -18.63 -7.58
C HIS A 408 0.74 -19.91 -7.40
N GLY A 409 -0.43 -19.98 -8.04
CA GLY A 409 -1.34 -21.12 -7.97
C GLY A 409 -0.79 -22.42 -8.57
N SER A 410 0.30 -22.34 -9.35
CA SER A 410 0.91 -23.53 -9.97
C SER A 410 1.76 -24.35 -9.00
N TRP A 411 2.33 -23.71 -7.97
CA TRP A 411 3.28 -24.36 -7.06
C TRP A 411 2.92 -24.21 -5.58
N GLN A 412 2.22 -23.17 -5.15
CA GLN A 412 1.81 -23.02 -3.76
C GLN A 412 0.33 -23.43 -3.62
N LYS A 413 0.06 -24.38 -2.73
CA LYS A 413 -1.30 -24.91 -2.52
C LYS A 413 -1.61 -24.98 -1.04
N MET A 414 -2.65 -24.27 -0.60
CA MET A 414 -3.02 -24.17 0.82
C MET A 414 -1.84 -23.73 1.71
N GLY A 415 -1.03 -22.78 1.23
CA GLY A 415 0.18 -22.29 1.92
C GLY A 415 1.32 -23.30 2.01
N GLN A 416 1.27 -24.42 1.27
CA GLN A 416 2.33 -25.41 1.20
C GLN A 416 3.01 -25.39 -0.16
N CYS A 417 4.33 -25.61 -0.17
CA CYS A 417 5.10 -25.81 -1.39
C CYS A 417 4.73 -27.18 -2.02
N GLU A 418 4.01 -27.15 -3.14
CA GLU A 418 3.52 -28.30 -3.90
C GLU A 418 3.74 -28.05 -5.42
N PRO A 419 4.98 -28.12 -5.92
CA PRO A 419 5.34 -27.69 -7.27
C PRO A 419 5.05 -28.73 -8.37
N SER A 420 4.09 -29.65 -8.18
CA SER A 420 3.86 -30.78 -9.10
C SER A 420 3.50 -30.40 -10.55
N TRP A 421 2.99 -29.19 -10.78
CA TRP A 421 2.70 -28.66 -12.11
C TRP A 421 3.14 -27.20 -12.24
N ASN A 422 4.21 -26.83 -11.53
CA ASN A 422 4.80 -25.49 -11.57
C ASN A 422 5.17 -25.07 -13.01
N VAL A 423 4.76 -23.86 -13.41
CA VAL A 423 5.20 -23.17 -14.62
C VAL A 423 5.71 -21.79 -14.22
N PRO A 424 6.78 -21.24 -14.83
CA PRO A 424 7.53 -21.79 -15.97
C PRO A 424 8.45 -22.95 -15.56
N GLY A 425 8.85 -23.04 -14.29
CA GLY A 425 9.66 -24.13 -13.75
C GLY A 425 10.96 -24.37 -14.53
N SER A 426 11.16 -25.63 -14.93
CA SER A 426 12.29 -26.06 -15.77
C SER A 426 11.80 -26.68 -17.09
N LEU A 427 10.79 -26.04 -17.70
CA LEU A 427 10.11 -26.51 -18.90
C LEU A 427 10.58 -25.69 -20.12
N PRO A 428 11.25 -26.31 -21.11
CA PRO A 428 11.83 -25.59 -22.25
C PRO A 428 10.82 -24.77 -23.07
N GLU A 429 9.56 -25.22 -23.13
CA GLU A 429 8.50 -24.52 -23.86
C GLU A 429 8.09 -23.18 -23.26
N TRP A 430 8.51 -22.86 -22.02
CA TRP A 430 8.27 -21.59 -21.34
C TRP A 430 9.50 -20.69 -21.26
N GLU A 431 10.70 -21.18 -21.61
CA GLU A 431 11.95 -20.42 -21.41
C GLU A 431 11.96 -19.11 -22.23
N ASP A 432 11.67 -19.20 -23.53
CA ASP A 432 11.74 -18.04 -24.42
C ASP A 432 10.75 -16.94 -24.04
N CYS A 433 9.53 -17.28 -23.62
CA CYS A 433 8.52 -16.28 -23.26
C CYS A 433 8.85 -15.55 -21.96
N VAL A 434 9.44 -16.24 -20.97
CA VAL A 434 9.81 -15.57 -19.71
C VAL A 434 11.11 -14.75 -19.84
N VAL A 435 12.04 -15.20 -20.68
CA VAL A 435 13.22 -14.40 -21.03
C VAL A 435 12.80 -13.16 -21.83
N ASP A 436 11.83 -13.27 -22.73
CA ASP A 436 11.31 -12.13 -23.50
C ASP A 436 10.64 -11.06 -22.62
N ARG A 437 9.92 -11.45 -21.56
CA ARG A 437 9.37 -10.52 -20.54
C ARG A 437 10.50 -9.73 -19.86
N ALA A 438 11.57 -10.41 -19.46
CA ALA A 438 12.75 -9.79 -18.84
C ALA A 438 13.52 -8.88 -19.80
N VAL A 439 13.71 -9.31 -21.06
CA VAL A 439 14.32 -8.52 -22.13
C VAL A 439 13.50 -7.25 -22.37
N SER A 440 12.17 -7.38 -22.48
CA SER A 440 11.29 -6.25 -22.81
C SER A 440 11.31 -5.18 -21.70
N MET A 441 11.36 -5.58 -20.43
CA MET A 441 11.58 -4.67 -19.29
C MET A 441 12.96 -4.00 -19.34
N LEU A 442 14.04 -4.79 -19.36
CA LEU A 442 15.40 -4.24 -19.30
C LEU A 442 15.67 -3.31 -20.48
N GLU A 443 15.31 -3.71 -21.70
CA GLU A 443 15.63 -2.92 -22.89
C GLU A 443 14.92 -1.56 -22.87
N ARG A 444 13.68 -1.50 -22.34
CA ARG A 444 12.93 -0.26 -22.13
C ARG A 444 13.58 0.62 -21.06
N ASP A 445 13.95 0.04 -19.93
CA ASP A 445 14.19 0.78 -18.68
C ASP A 445 15.67 0.96 -18.30
N LYS A 446 16.60 0.34 -19.05
CA LYS A 446 18.06 0.29 -18.75
C LYS A 446 18.75 1.63 -18.48
N ASN A 447 18.19 2.75 -18.93
CA ASN A 447 18.76 4.09 -18.79
C ASN A 447 18.38 4.80 -17.48
N HIS A 448 17.38 4.32 -16.74
CA HIS A 448 16.91 4.99 -15.52
C HIS A 448 17.87 4.79 -14.34
N PRO A 449 18.43 5.88 -13.75
CA PRO A 449 19.31 5.74 -12.61
C PRO A 449 18.63 5.28 -11.32
N CYS A 450 17.30 5.44 -11.19
CA CYS A 450 16.56 4.96 -10.04
C CYS A 450 16.63 3.44 -9.86
N ILE A 451 16.71 2.69 -10.95
CA ILE A 451 16.66 1.21 -10.92
C ILE A 451 17.98 0.66 -10.37
N LEU A 452 17.94 0.06 -9.19
CA LEU A 452 19.13 -0.57 -8.57
C LEU A 452 19.10 -2.10 -8.66
N TRP A 453 17.90 -2.67 -8.81
CA TRP A 453 17.69 -4.11 -8.93
C TRP A 453 16.86 -4.44 -10.16
N TRP A 454 17.26 -5.50 -10.86
CA TRP A 454 16.38 -6.24 -11.76
C TRP A 454 15.81 -7.44 -11.02
N SER A 455 14.49 -7.51 -10.87
CA SER A 455 13.86 -8.68 -10.29
C SER A 455 13.30 -9.62 -11.36
N CYS A 456 13.58 -10.92 -11.18
CA CYS A 456 13.17 -11.95 -12.14
C CYS A 456 11.66 -12.23 -12.14
N GLY A 457 10.90 -11.72 -11.16
CA GLY A 457 9.47 -11.97 -10.97
C GLY A 457 9.13 -12.21 -9.50
N ASN A 458 7.90 -12.64 -9.25
CA ASN A 458 7.37 -12.92 -7.92
C ASN A 458 6.79 -14.34 -7.86
N GLU A 459 6.83 -14.96 -6.67
CA GLU A 459 6.16 -16.23 -6.32
C GLU A 459 5.93 -17.23 -7.47
N SER A 460 7.00 -17.55 -8.22
CA SER A 460 6.95 -18.45 -9.39
C SER A 460 7.83 -19.69 -9.23
N TYR A 461 8.19 -19.99 -7.96
CA TYR A 461 9.17 -21.00 -7.58
C TYR A 461 10.54 -20.84 -8.28
N ALA A 462 11.56 -21.64 -7.94
CA ALA A 462 12.85 -21.58 -8.63
C ALA A 462 13.03 -22.77 -9.59
N GLY A 463 13.55 -22.48 -10.79
CA GLY A 463 13.80 -23.45 -11.86
C GLY A 463 14.69 -22.88 -12.97
N THR A 464 14.95 -23.66 -14.02
CA THR A 464 15.89 -23.25 -15.08
C THR A 464 15.42 -22.06 -15.90
N CYS A 465 14.10 -21.86 -16.03
CA CYS A 465 13.57 -20.70 -16.77
C CYS A 465 13.87 -19.38 -16.04
N ILE A 466 13.70 -19.32 -14.71
CA ILE A 466 14.07 -18.14 -13.91
C ILE A 466 15.59 -17.93 -13.89
N LEU A 467 16.35 -19.03 -13.89
CA LEU A 467 17.81 -18.95 -14.00
C LEU A 467 18.27 -18.35 -15.33
N ALA A 468 17.56 -18.62 -16.43
CA ALA A 468 17.84 -18.01 -17.73
C ALA A 468 17.64 -16.48 -17.68
N ILE A 469 16.58 -16.00 -17.01
CA ILE A 469 16.35 -14.56 -16.78
C ILE A 469 17.50 -13.94 -16.00
N SER A 470 17.86 -14.53 -14.85
CA SER A 470 18.95 -14.02 -14.00
C SER A 470 20.28 -13.93 -14.76
N ARG A 471 20.64 -14.98 -15.50
CA ARG A 471 21.84 -14.98 -16.34
C ARG A 471 21.81 -13.92 -17.43
N TYR A 472 20.64 -13.69 -18.05
CA TYR A 472 20.48 -12.60 -19.01
C TYR A 472 20.75 -11.24 -18.36
N PHE A 473 20.19 -10.97 -17.18
CA PHE A 473 20.45 -9.72 -16.46
C PHE A 473 21.93 -9.55 -16.08
N HIS A 474 22.57 -10.57 -15.52
CA HIS A 474 24.00 -10.51 -15.17
C HIS A 474 24.90 -10.31 -16.39
N GLU A 475 24.58 -10.93 -17.53
CA GLU A 475 25.35 -10.76 -18.78
C GLU A 475 25.15 -9.37 -19.38
N LYS A 476 23.90 -8.89 -19.43
CA LYS A 476 23.57 -7.63 -20.11
C LYS A 476 23.92 -6.40 -19.29
N ASP A 477 23.61 -6.42 -18.00
CA ASP A 477 23.75 -5.25 -17.15
C ASP A 477 24.37 -5.58 -15.79
N PRO A 478 25.70 -5.75 -15.73
CA PRO A 478 26.41 -6.00 -14.47
C PRO A 478 26.47 -4.76 -13.54
N SER A 479 25.85 -3.64 -13.92
CA SER A 479 25.84 -2.42 -13.11
C SER A 479 24.72 -2.38 -12.06
N ARG A 480 23.82 -3.36 -12.10
CA ARG A 480 22.68 -3.53 -11.20
C ARG A 480 22.70 -4.93 -10.59
N LEU A 481 22.05 -5.11 -9.45
CA LEU A 481 21.93 -6.42 -8.80
C LEU A 481 20.69 -7.16 -9.30
N VAL A 482 20.74 -8.49 -9.30
CA VAL A 482 19.60 -9.34 -9.64
C VAL A 482 18.92 -9.83 -8.36
N HIS A 483 17.59 -9.73 -8.31
CA HIS A 483 16.75 -10.14 -7.18
C HIS A 483 15.76 -11.23 -7.57
N TYR A 484 15.65 -12.27 -6.75
CA TYR A 484 14.51 -13.19 -6.80
C TYR A 484 14.30 -13.88 -5.45
N GLU A 485 13.11 -13.74 -4.87
CA GLU A 485 12.75 -14.34 -3.57
C GLU A 485 12.60 -15.87 -3.67
N GLY A 486 12.01 -16.36 -4.77
CA GLY A 486 11.58 -17.76 -4.90
C GLY A 486 12.70 -18.80 -4.75
N VAL A 487 13.97 -18.40 -4.81
CA VAL A 487 15.12 -19.25 -4.44
C VAL A 487 15.05 -19.76 -3.00
N TYR A 488 14.33 -19.07 -2.11
CA TYR A 488 14.11 -19.52 -0.73
C TYR A 488 13.49 -20.92 -0.70
N TRP A 489 12.51 -21.16 -1.57
CA TRP A 489 11.75 -22.40 -1.68
C TRP A 489 12.46 -23.51 -2.44
N ASN A 490 13.49 -23.18 -3.21
CA ASN A 490 14.33 -24.14 -3.93
C ASN A 490 15.79 -23.68 -4.00
N ARG A 491 16.55 -24.07 -2.97
CA ARG A 491 17.95 -23.67 -2.78
C ARG A 491 18.93 -24.27 -3.81
N GLU A 492 18.51 -25.21 -4.65
CA GLU A 492 19.32 -25.69 -5.79
C GLU A 492 19.68 -24.54 -6.74
N PHE A 493 18.78 -23.55 -6.87
CA PHE A 493 18.92 -22.40 -7.74
C PHE A 493 19.33 -21.13 -6.98
N ASN A 494 20.08 -21.28 -5.89
CA ASN A 494 20.50 -20.13 -5.07
C ASN A 494 21.30 -19.09 -5.86
N GLU A 495 21.91 -19.42 -7.00
CA GLU A 495 22.65 -18.46 -7.85
C GLU A 495 21.77 -17.41 -8.55
N ILE A 496 20.44 -17.59 -8.61
CA ILE A 496 19.54 -16.67 -9.32
C ILE A 496 19.56 -15.25 -8.73
N SER A 497 19.67 -15.13 -7.41
CA SER A 497 19.57 -13.84 -6.70
C SER A 497 20.92 -13.45 -6.11
N ASP A 498 21.32 -12.18 -6.21
CA ASP A 498 22.53 -11.64 -5.58
C ASP A 498 22.35 -11.35 -4.08
N VAL A 499 21.10 -11.28 -3.63
CA VAL A 499 20.71 -11.01 -2.25
C VAL A 499 19.94 -12.20 -1.66
N GLU A 500 20.05 -12.41 -0.35
CA GLU A 500 19.08 -13.23 0.38
C GLU A 500 17.83 -12.38 0.58
N SER A 501 16.70 -12.85 0.03
CA SER A 501 15.42 -12.18 0.14
C SER A 501 14.35 -13.15 0.57
N ARG A 502 13.41 -12.65 1.38
CA ARG A 502 12.25 -13.37 1.88
C ARG A 502 11.07 -12.40 2.01
N MET A 503 9.88 -12.92 1.80
CA MET A 503 8.64 -12.26 2.17
C MET A 503 8.30 -12.59 3.63
N TYR A 504 7.97 -11.56 4.42
CA TYR A 504 7.40 -11.66 5.77
C TYR A 504 8.20 -12.49 6.79
N ALA A 505 9.51 -12.63 6.61
CA ALA A 505 10.36 -13.32 7.58
C ALA A 505 10.33 -12.54 8.92
N PRO A 506 9.94 -13.17 10.05
CA PRO A 506 9.94 -12.50 11.34
C PRO A 506 11.35 -12.00 11.72
N PRO A 507 11.50 -10.93 12.52
CA PRO A 507 12.81 -10.35 12.87
C PRO A 507 13.80 -11.38 13.44
N ARG A 508 13.29 -12.37 14.20
CA ARG A 508 14.11 -13.48 14.73
C ARG A 508 14.78 -14.31 13.63
N GLU A 509 14.08 -14.60 12.53
CA GLU A 509 14.62 -15.44 11.44
C GLU A 509 15.60 -14.66 10.57
N VAL A 510 15.39 -13.35 10.42
CA VAL A 510 16.35 -12.45 9.77
C VAL A 510 17.64 -12.42 10.58
N ARG A 511 17.55 -12.22 11.90
CA ARG A 511 18.69 -12.29 12.83
C ARG A 511 19.40 -13.65 12.75
N ASP A 512 18.65 -14.75 12.79
CA ASP A 512 19.21 -16.09 12.71
C ASP A 512 20.07 -16.25 11.44
N TYR A 513 19.63 -15.76 10.28
CA TYR A 513 20.47 -15.78 9.08
C TYR A 513 21.75 -14.96 9.24
N LEU A 514 21.65 -13.75 9.79
CA LEU A 514 22.75 -12.80 9.91
C LEU A 514 23.82 -13.23 10.93
N GLU A 515 23.45 -14.03 11.92
CA GLU A 515 24.36 -14.56 12.95
C GLU A 515 25.11 -15.83 12.51
N HIS A 516 24.64 -16.53 11.46
CA HIS A 516 25.11 -17.88 11.10
C HIS A 516 25.85 -17.93 9.75
N ASP A 517 26.93 -17.15 9.60
CA ASP A 517 27.77 -17.04 8.39
C ASP A 517 26.95 -16.76 7.12
N PRO A 518 26.29 -15.59 7.05
CA PRO A 518 25.47 -15.22 5.91
C PRO A 518 26.30 -15.13 4.63
N GLN A 519 25.79 -15.69 3.53
CA GLN A 519 26.52 -15.72 2.25
C GLN A 519 26.26 -14.49 1.38
N LYS A 520 25.12 -13.81 1.58
CA LYS A 520 24.66 -12.66 0.81
C LYS A 520 24.13 -11.57 1.75
N PRO A 521 24.10 -10.29 1.34
CA PRO A 521 23.32 -9.28 2.05
C PRO A 521 21.84 -9.70 2.12
N TYR A 522 21.13 -9.23 3.14
CA TYR A 522 19.75 -9.57 3.41
C TYR A 522 18.82 -8.37 3.15
N LEU A 523 17.74 -8.60 2.41
CA LEU A 523 16.73 -7.61 2.05
C LEU A 523 15.34 -8.25 2.15
N LEU A 524 14.36 -7.59 2.75
CA LEU A 524 12.98 -8.09 2.72
C LEU A 524 12.27 -7.48 1.50
N CYS A 525 11.99 -8.28 0.47
CA CYS A 525 11.18 -7.81 -0.66
C CYS A 525 9.74 -7.48 -0.25
N GLU A 526 9.24 -8.11 0.82
CA GLU A 526 7.97 -7.77 1.48
C GLU A 526 8.12 -7.95 2.98
N TYR A 527 7.71 -6.94 3.75
CA TYR A 527 7.56 -7.02 5.19
C TYR A 527 6.46 -6.07 5.65
N MET A 528 6.04 -6.17 6.91
CA MET A 528 5.03 -5.27 7.48
C MET A 528 3.75 -5.17 6.63
N HIS A 529 2.95 -6.24 6.62
CA HIS A 529 1.71 -6.34 5.84
C HIS A 529 0.60 -5.41 6.38
N ASP A 530 0.24 -4.31 5.70
CA ASP A 530 -0.72 -3.29 6.17
C ASP A 530 -2.19 -3.57 5.81
N MET A 531 -2.63 -4.80 6.04
CA MET A 531 -4.04 -5.16 5.87
C MET A 531 -4.87 -4.64 7.04
N GLY A 532 -5.78 -3.72 6.73
CA GLY A 532 -6.62 -3.06 7.73
C GLY A 532 -5.78 -2.26 8.75
N ASN A 533 -5.82 -2.67 10.01
CA ASN A 533 -5.21 -1.95 11.13
C ASN A 533 -3.95 -2.70 11.58
N SER A 534 -2.79 -2.33 11.04
CA SER A 534 -1.56 -3.11 11.17
C SER A 534 -0.32 -2.23 11.40
N ILE A 535 0.85 -2.60 10.86
CA ILE A 535 2.17 -1.96 11.08
C ILE A 535 2.67 -2.01 12.55
N GLY A 536 2.14 -2.92 13.37
CA GLY A 536 2.63 -3.18 14.72
C GLY A 536 3.95 -3.97 14.72
N GLY A 537 4.94 -3.51 15.51
CA GLY A 537 6.22 -4.23 15.70
C GLY A 537 7.36 -3.84 14.75
N MET A 538 7.18 -2.78 13.94
CA MET A 538 8.18 -2.32 12.97
C MET A 538 9.56 -2.02 13.60
N GLU A 539 9.59 -1.61 14.88
CA GLU A 539 10.80 -1.38 15.70
C GLU A 539 11.79 -2.54 15.63
N SER A 540 11.30 -3.79 15.67
CA SER A 540 12.16 -4.97 15.73
C SER A 540 12.93 -5.18 14.43
N TYR A 541 12.35 -4.79 13.30
CA TYR A 541 13.06 -4.78 12.00
C TYR A 541 14.06 -3.64 11.91
N ILE A 542 13.67 -2.43 12.31
CA ILE A 542 14.57 -1.26 12.25
C ILE A 542 15.79 -1.46 13.16
N SER A 543 15.61 -2.10 14.31
CA SER A 543 16.72 -2.40 15.23
C SER A 543 17.81 -3.26 14.56
N LEU A 544 17.44 -4.15 13.65
CA LEU A 544 18.41 -4.97 12.90
C LEU A 544 19.33 -4.14 11.99
N LEU A 545 18.90 -2.96 11.53
CA LEU A 545 19.74 -2.08 10.70
C LEU A 545 20.95 -1.56 11.47
N ASP A 546 20.76 -1.25 12.77
CA ASP A 546 21.81 -0.78 13.66
C ASP A 546 22.76 -1.93 14.07
N GLU A 547 22.24 -3.15 14.15
CA GLU A 547 23.00 -4.32 14.63
C GLU A 547 23.79 -5.03 13.52
N PHE A 548 23.25 -5.10 12.29
CA PHE A 548 23.81 -5.91 11.22
C PHE A 548 24.01 -5.10 9.94
N PRO A 549 25.26 -4.74 9.59
CA PRO A 549 25.57 -4.04 8.33
C PRO A 549 25.06 -4.75 7.06
N MET A 550 24.98 -6.08 7.10
CA MET A 550 24.49 -6.91 6.00
C MET A 550 22.96 -6.89 5.82
N TYR A 551 22.20 -6.38 6.80
CA TYR A 551 20.76 -6.19 6.66
C TYR A 551 20.47 -4.84 6.02
N GLN A 552 19.62 -4.80 5.00
CA GLN A 552 19.44 -3.63 4.15
C GLN A 552 18.04 -3.04 4.19
N GLY A 553 17.20 -3.50 5.11
CA GLY A 553 15.82 -3.03 5.26
C GLY A 553 14.87 -3.86 4.41
N GLY A 554 13.85 -3.22 3.86
CA GLY A 554 12.85 -3.90 3.05
C GLY A 554 11.76 -2.99 2.49
N PHE A 555 10.78 -3.62 1.85
CA PHE A 555 9.64 -2.94 1.23
C PHE A 555 8.33 -3.32 1.94
N ILE A 556 7.63 -2.34 2.51
CA ILE A 556 6.31 -2.53 3.14
C ILE A 556 5.34 -3.15 2.11
N TRP A 557 4.50 -4.10 2.51
CA TRP A 557 3.37 -4.56 1.71
C TRP A 557 2.06 -3.96 2.22
N ASP A 558 1.40 -3.05 1.51
CA ASP A 558 1.83 -2.38 0.28
C ASP A 558 1.50 -0.88 0.31
N TYR A 559 1.53 -0.21 -0.85
CA TYR A 559 1.32 1.22 -0.93
C TYR A 559 -0.16 1.60 -0.77
N ILE A 560 -1.07 0.97 -1.51
CA ILE A 560 -2.44 1.45 -1.70
C ILE A 560 -3.46 0.30 -1.69
N ASP A 561 -4.54 0.47 -0.94
CA ASP A 561 -5.64 -0.50 -0.95
C ASP A 561 -6.23 -0.67 -2.36
N GLN A 562 -6.27 -1.90 -2.87
CA GLN A 562 -6.98 -2.23 -4.09
C GLN A 562 -8.46 -2.43 -3.78
N ALA A 563 -9.25 -1.36 -3.89
CA ALA A 563 -10.71 -1.40 -3.81
C ALA A 563 -11.34 -0.58 -4.95
N ILE A 564 -12.53 -0.99 -5.40
CA ILE A 564 -13.20 -0.42 -6.58
C ILE A 564 -14.55 0.19 -6.19
N TYR A 565 -14.85 1.38 -6.70
CA TYR A 565 -16.17 1.98 -6.51
C TYR A 565 -17.28 1.15 -7.17
N ARG A 566 -18.32 0.83 -6.40
CA ARG A 566 -19.52 0.12 -6.83
C ARG A 566 -20.76 0.76 -6.23
N ARG A 567 -21.94 0.32 -6.67
CA ARG A 567 -23.20 0.61 -5.98
C ARG A 567 -23.57 -0.52 -5.03
N ASP A 568 -23.89 -0.18 -3.79
CA ASP A 568 -24.41 -1.11 -2.80
C ASP A 568 -25.90 -1.45 -3.04
N VAL A 569 -26.50 -2.24 -2.13
CA VAL A 569 -27.91 -2.63 -2.19
C VAL A 569 -28.88 -1.46 -1.97
N ASP A 570 -28.42 -0.38 -1.34
CA ASP A 570 -29.17 0.86 -1.11
C ASP A 570 -28.98 1.88 -2.26
N GLY A 571 -28.14 1.56 -3.26
CA GLY A 571 -27.82 2.41 -4.40
C GLY A 571 -26.78 3.50 -4.12
N ARG A 572 -26.08 3.45 -2.98
CA ARG A 572 -24.99 4.37 -2.63
C ARG A 572 -23.70 3.95 -3.34
N GLU A 573 -22.87 4.92 -3.70
CA GLU A 573 -21.52 4.63 -4.20
C GLU A 573 -20.61 4.33 -3.00
N VAL A 574 -20.00 3.14 -3.00
CA VAL A 574 -19.15 2.61 -1.92
C VAL A 574 -17.92 1.94 -2.52
N LEU A 575 -16.86 1.77 -1.75
CA LEU A 575 -15.73 0.93 -2.15
C LEU A 575 -16.07 -0.53 -1.90
N GLY A 576 -15.78 -1.39 -2.88
CA GLY A 576 -15.93 -2.83 -2.78
C GLY A 576 -14.61 -3.56 -3.00
N TYR A 577 -14.53 -4.76 -2.45
CA TYR A 577 -13.41 -5.68 -2.58
C TYR A 577 -13.89 -7.01 -3.19
N GLY A 578 -13.06 -8.05 -3.16
CA GLY A 578 -13.41 -9.36 -3.69
C GLY A 578 -14.77 -9.88 -3.20
N GLY A 579 -15.51 -10.48 -4.12
CA GLY A 579 -16.81 -11.06 -3.83
C GLY A 579 -17.99 -10.09 -3.85
N ASP A 580 -17.76 -8.79 -3.87
CA ASP A 580 -18.84 -7.81 -4.06
C ASP A 580 -19.34 -7.79 -5.51
N PHE A 581 -18.51 -8.20 -6.48
CA PHE A 581 -18.81 -8.11 -7.91
C PHE A 581 -19.51 -9.37 -8.46
N GLY A 582 -19.95 -10.26 -7.57
CA GLY A 582 -20.54 -11.55 -7.92
C GLY A 582 -19.52 -12.58 -8.43
N ASP A 583 -18.24 -12.29 -8.24
CA ASP A 583 -17.07 -13.12 -8.53
C ASP A 583 -16.89 -14.20 -7.47
N ARG A 584 -16.75 -15.45 -7.90
CA ARG A 584 -16.47 -16.61 -7.03
C ARG A 584 -15.64 -17.61 -7.84
N PRO A 585 -14.62 -18.27 -7.28
CA PRO A 585 -14.05 -18.05 -5.93
C PRO A 585 -13.44 -16.65 -5.78
N THR A 586 -13.15 -16.22 -4.55
CA THR A 586 -12.58 -14.91 -4.24
C THR A 586 -11.92 -14.94 -2.86
N ASP A 587 -10.91 -14.11 -2.67
CA ASP A 587 -10.17 -13.92 -1.41
C ASP A 587 -10.63 -12.67 -0.63
N TYR A 588 -11.80 -12.13 -1.01
CA TYR A 588 -12.48 -11.04 -0.30
C TYR A 588 -11.63 -9.78 -0.13
N ALA A 589 -11.44 -9.32 1.11
CA ALA A 589 -10.79 -8.05 1.43
C ALA A 589 -9.25 -8.13 1.44
N PHE A 590 -8.66 -9.28 1.07
CA PHE A 590 -7.22 -9.47 0.99
C PHE A 590 -6.53 -8.60 -0.08
N SER A 591 -7.31 -7.83 -0.85
CA SER A 591 -6.85 -6.79 -1.77
C SER A 591 -6.55 -5.44 -1.10
N GLY A 592 -6.96 -5.24 0.16
CA GLY A 592 -6.86 -3.98 0.90
C GLY A 592 -5.70 -3.91 1.89
N ASN A 593 -4.46 -3.75 1.37
CA ASN A 593 -3.23 -3.98 2.13
C ASN A 593 -2.32 -2.73 2.21
N GLY A 594 -2.83 -1.56 1.79
CA GLY A 594 -2.01 -0.39 1.53
C GLY A 594 -1.80 0.52 2.73
N ILE A 595 -0.66 1.19 2.85
CA ILE A 595 -0.46 2.27 3.83
C ILE A 595 -1.30 3.52 3.56
N VAL A 596 -1.89 3.62 2.36
CA VAL A 596 -2.98 4.55 2.05
C VAL A 596 -4.23 3.80 1.63
N PHE A 597 -5.39 4.40 1.90
CA PHE A 597 -6.68 3.93 1.38
C PHE A 597 -6.74 4.06 -0.14
N ALA A 598 -7.73 3.43 -0.79
CA ALA A 598 -7.86 3.41 -2.25
C ALA A 598 -7.97 4.80 -2.89
N ASP A 599 -8.40 5.82 -2.14
CA ASP A 599 -8.46 7.22 -2.58
C ASP A 599 -7.20 8.04 -2.24
N ARG A 600 -6.14 7.38 -1.75
CA ARG A 600 -4.85 7.93 -1.30
C ARG A 600 -4.90 8.72 0.01
N ALA A 601 -6.01 8.64 0.75
CA ALA A 601 -6.02 9.12 2.14
C ALA A 601 -5.05 8.29 3.00
N GLU A 602 -4.24 8.94 3.83
CA GLU A 602 -3.27 8.26 4.69
C GLU A 602 -4.00 7.40 5.73
N LYS A 603 -3.62 6.12 5.86
CA LYS A 603 -4.04 5.31 7.00
C LYS A 603 -3.38 5.81 8.28
N PRO A 604 -3.96 5.57 9.47
CA PRO A 604 -3.32 5.94 10.72
C PRO A 604 -1.93 5.33 10.93
N ALA A 605 -1.60 4.21 10.29
CA ALA A 605 -0.27 3.60 10.30
C ALA A 605 0.83 4.53 9.75
N MET A 606 0.50 5.50 8.88
CA MET A 606 1.47 6.39 8.23
C MET A 606 2.31 7.22 9.19
N GLN A 607 1.79 7.55 10.38
CA GLN A 607 2.61 8.25 11.37
C GLN A 607 3.75 7.36 11.90
N GLU A 608 3.50 6.05 12.04
CA GLU A 608 4.49 5.09 12.48
C GLU A 608 5.55 4.85 11.40
N VAL A 609 5.12 4.72 10.14
CA VAL A 609 6.02 4.61 8.98
C VAL A 609 6.96 5.81 8.91
N ARG A 610 6.41 7.04 8.99
CA ARG A 610 7.20 8.28 9.00
C ARG A 610 8.27 8.27 10.09
N TYR A 611 7.89 7.90 11.31
CA TYR A 611 8.82 7.86 12.43
C TYR A 611 9.94 6.83 12.21
N TRP A 612 9.60 5.61 11.81
CA TRP A 612 10.62 4.56 11.66
C TRP A 612 11.53 4.77 10.45
N TYR A 613 11.03 5.41 9.40
CA TYR A 613 11.81 5.75 8.20
C TYR A 613 12.56 7.07 8.28
N SER A 614 12.34 7.90 9.30
CA SER A 614 13.20 9.05 9.55
C SER A 614 14.62 8.60 9.97
N THR A 615 15.56 9.52 9.96
CA THR A 615 16.91 9.26 10.48
C THR A 615 16.88 8.97 11.98
N LYS A 616 17.93 8.32 12.49
CA LYS A 616 18.07 8.04 13.93
C LYS A 616 18.09 9.34 14.74
N GLU A 617 18.77 10.37 14.23
CA GLU A 617 18.85 11.69 14.85
C GLU A 617 17.47 12.37 14.92
N GLU A 618 16.66 12.27 13.87
CA GLU A 618 15.29 12.78 13.85
C GLU A 618 14.40 12.02 14.83
N ARG A 619 14.49 10.69 14.90
CA ARG A 619 13.76 9.89 15.90
C ARG A 619 14.14 10.27 17.32
N GLU A 620 15.43 10.39 17.60
CA GLU A 620 15.92 10.79 18.92
C GLU A 620 15.48 12.22 19.29
N ALA A 621 15.38 13.13 18.33
CA ALA A 621 14.84 14.47 18.53
C ALA A 621 13.34 14.42 18.84
N PHE A 622 12.55 13.70 18.04
CA PHE A 622 11.13 13.50 18.26
C PHE A 622 10.85 12.88 19.64
N ASP A 623 11.62 11.87 20.04
CA ASP A 623 11.53 11.22 21.34
C ASP A 623 11.92 12.16 22.51
N ARG A 624 12.85 13.10 22.30
CA ARG A 624 13.18 14.13 23.31
C ARG A 624 12.02 15.11 23.46
N GLU A 625 11.47 15.60 22.36
CA GLU A 625 10.30 16.48 22.37
C GLU A 625 9.11 15.83 23.07
N TYR A 626 8.86 14.54 22.80
CA TYR A 626 7.88 13.73 23.52
C TYR A 626 8.14 13.78 25.04
N ARG A 627 9.35 13.43 25.49
CA ARG A 627 9.68 13.35 26.93
C ARG A 627 9.60 14.71 27.62
N GLU A 628 10.02 15.78 26.95
CA GLU A 628 9.94 17.14 27.46
C GLU A 628 8.48 17.60 27.59
N ALA A 629 7.64 17.33 26.58
CA ALA A 629 6.23 17.65 26.60
C ALA A 629 5.46 16.85 27.67
N GLU A 630 5.75 15.56 27.80
CA GLU A 630 5.18 14.68 28.83
C GLU A 630 5.62 15.12 30.24
N ALA A 631 6.89 15.42 30.45
CA ALA A 631 7.40 15.93 31.72
C ALA A 631 6.74 17.26 32.11
N LEU A 632 6.61 18.20 31.16
CA LEU A 632 5.90 19.45 31.38
C LEU A 632 4.42 19.22 31.73
N ALA A 633 3.76 18.27 31.06
CA ALA A 633 2.39 17.92 31.36
C ALA A 633 2.24 17.32 32.77
N LEU A 634 3.19 16.47 33.20
CA LEU A 634 3.21 15.92 34.56
C LEU A 634 3.47 17.01 35.62
N GLU A 635 4.39 17.95 35.36
CA GLU A 635 4.64 19.10 36.22
C GLU A 635 3.40 20.00 36.34
N GLN A 636 2.72 20.26 35.22
CA GLN A 636 1.48 21.05 35.20
C GLN A 636 0.36 20.33 35.94
N THR A 637 0.22 19.01 35.78
CA THR A 637 -0.79 18.21 36.50
C THR A 637 -0.51 18.23 38.00
N GLY A 638 0.74 17.98 38.42
CA GLY A 638 1.15 18.03 39.81
C GLY A 638 1.04 19.44 40.42
N SER A 639 1.36 20.49 39.66
CA SER A 639 1.20 21.89 40.09
C SER A 639 -0.27 22.33 40.10
N TRP A 640 -1.11 21.79 39.23
CA TRP A 640 -2.54 22.05 39.19
C TRP A 640 -3.26 21.32 40.33
N ASP A 641 -2.89 20.09 40.64
CA ASP A 641 -3.37 19.36 41.83
C ASP A 641 -2.85 20.00 43.12
N ALA A 642 -1.59 20.49 43.16
CA ALA A 642 -1.03 21.26 44.27
C ALA A 642 -1.69 22.65 44.43
N GLY A 643 -1.96 23.32 43.31
CA GLY A 643 -2.62 24.62 43.27
C GLY A 643 -4.10 24.52 43.64
N GLN A 644 -4.80 23.46 43.21
CA GLN A 644 -6.13 23.14 43.73
C GLN A 644 -6.05 22.81 45.21
N THR A 645 -5.12 21.98 45.69
CA THR A 645 -5.02 21.70 47.13
C THR A 645 -4.66 22.93 47.98
N GLU A 646 -3.86 23.88 47.50
CA GLU A 646 -3.53 25.12 48.23
C GLU A 646 -4.63 26.20 48.15
N THR A 647 -5.26 26.41 46.99
CA THR A 647 -6.38 27.39 46.87
C THR A 647 -7.72 26.85 47.37
N THR A 648 -7.99 25.54 47.32
CA THR A 648 -9.19 24.96 47.94
C THR A 648 -9.04 24.76 49.45
N ALA A 649 -7.83 24.57 49.98
CA ALA A 649 -7.62 24.48 51.43
C ALA A 649 -7.80 25.84 52.14
N GLN A 650 -7.61 26.97 51.46
CA GLN A 650 -7.80 28.30 52.06
C GLN A 650 -9.13 29.00 51.70
N ASP A 651 -9.76 28.72 50.56
CA ASP A 651 -11.03 29.36 50.17
C ASP A 651 -12.25 28.41 50.00
N PHE A 652 -12.10 27.09 50.22
CA PHE A 652 -13.22 26.13 50.27
C PHE A 652 -13.27 25.29 51.56
N ALA A 653 -12.67 25.77 52.65
CA ALA A 653 -12.91 25.26 54.00
C ALA A 653 -14.28 25.71 54.56
N ALA A 654 -15.29 25.84 53.70
CA ALA A 654 -16.69 25.81 54.07
C ALA A 654 -17.19 24.40 53.77
N GLU A 655 -17.66 23.69 54.80
CA GLU A 655 -18.26 22.35 54.75
C GLU A 655 -19.12 22.15 53.49
N GLN A 656 -18.57 21.58 52.42
CA GLN A 656 -19.38 21.04 51.33
C GLN A 656 -19.77 19.61 51.72
N ASP A 657 -20.94 19.49 52.35
CA ASP A 657 -21.58 18.20 52.58
C ASP A 657 -22.25 17.72 51.29
N PHE A 658 -21.89 16.52 50.83
CA PHE A 658 -22.75 15.76 49.93
C PHE A 658 -23.76 14.96 50.75
N THR A 659 -24.91 14.65 50.13
CA THR A 659 -25.92 13.78 50.73
C THR A 659 -25.77 12.37 50.16
N VAL A 660 -25.63 11.38 51.05
CA VAL A 660 -25.79 9.97 50.69
C VAL A 660 -27.26 9.60 50.74
N ILE A 661 -27.79 9.10 49.64
CA ILE A 661 -29.19 8.74 49.46
C ILE A 661 -29.27 7.21 49.39
N HIS A 662 -29.76 6.61 50.47
CA HIS A 662 -29.99 5.17 50.56
C HIS A 662 -31.37 4.83 49.99
N GLY A 663 -31.40 4.18 48.83
CA GLY A 663 -32.62 3.61 48.26
C GLY A 663 -32.68 2.10 48.47
N ASP A 664 -33.85 1.51 48.23
CA ASP A 664 -34.05 0.05 48.39
C ASP A 664 -33.17 -0.78 47.42
N VAL A 665 -32.83 -0.21 46.26
CA VAL A 665 -32.06 -0.87 45.18
C VAL A 665 -30.90 -0.02 44.64
N THR A 666 -30.64 1.14 45.23
CA THR A 666 -29.63 2.10 44.75
C THR A 666 -28.93 2.84 45.88
N LEU A 667 -27.70 3.26 45.63
CA LEU A 667 -26.95 4.23 46.44
C LEU A 667 -26.72 5.51 45.64
N GLY A 668 -27.30 6.62 46.08
CA GLY A 668 -27.07 7.94 45.49
C GLY A 668 -26.06 8.76 46.28
N VAL A 669 -25.24 9.54 45.57
CA VAL A 669 -24.37 10.56 46.17
C VAL A 669 -24.63 11.88 45.46
N LYS A 670 -25.16 12.87 46.18
CA LYS A 670 -25.60 14.15 45.61
C LYS A 670 -24.92 15.33 46.30
N GLY A 671 -24.30 16.20 45.52
CA GLY A 671 -23.71 17.45 46.02
C GLY A 671 -24.01 18.62 45.10
N ALA A 672 -23.26 19.71 45.24
CA ALA A 672 -23.42 20.90 44.43
C ALA A 672 -22.97 20.63 42.98
N GLY A 673 -23.91 20.65 42.03
CA GLY A 673 -23.61 20.48 40.60
C GLY A 673 -23.35 19.02 40.16
N PHE A 674 -23.48 18.04 41.06
CA PHE A 674 -23.35 16.63 40.71
C PHE A 674 -24.36 15.71 41.38
N HIS A 675 -24.68 14.61 40.71
CA HIS A 675 -25.45 13.50 41.26
C HIS A 675 -25.01 12.19 40.63
N VAL A 676 -24.53 11.26 41.46
CA VAL A 676 -24.12 9.92 41.05
C VAL A 676 -25.09 8.90 41.62
N ILE A 677 -25.53 7.94 40.82
CA ILE A 677 -26.37 6.83 41.30
C ILE A 677 -25.69 5.51 40.95
N PHE A 678 -25.53 4.67 41.97
CA PHE A 678 -25.08 3.30 41.85
C PHE A 678 -26.26 2.35 42.04
N SER A 679 -26.34 1.29 41.23
CA SER A 679 -27.42 0.31 41.32
C SER A 679 -26.92 -1.02 41.86
N TYR A 680 -27.62 -1.53 42.87
CA TYR A 680 -27.39 -2.86 43.41
C TYR A 680 -27.86 -3.97 42.45
N SER A 681 -28.83 -3.70 41.58
CA SER A 681 -29.41 -4.70 40.66
C SER A 681 -28.85 -4.64 39.24
N GLU A 682 -28.44 -3.45 38.78
CA GLU A 682 -27.77 -3.26 37.49
C GLU A 682 -26.24 -3.30 37.64
N HIS A 683 -25.75 -3.41 38.87
CA HIS A 683 -24.37 -3.70 39.25
C HIS A 683 -23.34 -2.69 38.69
N GLY A 684 -23.50 -1.41 39.00
CA GLY A 684 -22.54 -0.39 38.54
C GLY A 684 -23.04 1.04 38.74
N MET A 685 -22.28 2.01 38.22
CA MET A 685 -22.68 3.43 38.18
C MET A 685 -23.71 3.64 37.06
N VAL A 686 -24.99 3.79 37.40
CA VAL A 686 -26.09 3.87 36.42
C VAL A 686 -26.47 5.30 36.01
N SER A 687 -25.98 6.31 36.73
CA SER A 687 -26.19 7.73 36.42
C SER A 687 -25.00 8.54 36.93
N LEU A 688 -24.56 9.49 36.11
CA LEU A 688 -23.60 10.54 36.47
C LEU A 688 -24.08 11.84 35.85
N VAL A 689 -24.71 12.66 36.67
CA VAL A 689 -25.15 14.00 36.25
C VAL A 689 -24.14 15.02 36.71
N TYR A 690 -23.57 15.78 35.77
CA TYR A 690 -22.78 16.98 36.06
C TYR A 690 -23.43 18.20 35.40
N ASP A 691 -23.65 19.26 36.18
CA ASP A 691 -24.30 20.51 35.76
C ASP A 691 -25.59 20.29 34.96
N GLY A 692 -26.36 19.30 35.41
CA GLY A 692 -27.63 18.91 34.81
C GLY A 692 -27.53 18.09 33.53
N LEU A 693 -26.37 17.68 33.04
CA LEU A 693 -26.26 16.75 31.90
C LEU A 693 -25.99 15.32 32.38
N GLU A 694 -26.78 14.36 31.90
CA GLU A 694 -26.56 12.93 32.13
C GLU A 694 -25.47 12.42 31.19
N TRP A 695 -24.42 11.84 31.76
CA TRP A 695 -23.28 11.29 31.04
C TRP A 695 -23.33 9.76 30.92
N ILE A 696 -24.16 9.08 31.68
CA ILE A 696 -24.23 7.62 31.70
C ILE A 696 -25.56 7.16 31.15
N TYR A 697 -25.50 6.41 30.04
CA TYR A 697 -26.68 5.74 29.47
C TYR A 697 -26.92 4.38 30.11
N ARG A 698 -25.83 3.63 30.36
CA ARG A 698 -25.82 2.30 30.97
C ARG A 698 -24.60 2.16 31.87
N PRO A 699 -24.66 1.33 32.92
CA PRO A 699 -23.56 1.18 33.85
C PRO A 699 -22.29 0.75 33.14
N GLY A 700 -21.17 1.34 33.58
CA GLY A 700 -19.85 0.92 33.11
C GLY A 700 -19.55 -0.50 33.56
N MET A 701 -19.13 -1.34 32.62
CA MET A 701 -18.83 -2.75 32.85
C MET A 701 -17.35 -3.02 32.58
N PRO A 702 -16.74 -4.03 33.24
CA PRO A 702 -15.43 -4.52 32.85
C PRO A 702 -15.39 -4.92 31.38
N ALA A 703 -14.39 -4.44 30.65
CA ALA A 703 -14.18 -4.72 29.23
C ALA A 703 -13.12 -5.81 29.05
N PHE A 704 -13.39 -6.77 28.16
CA PHE A 704 -12.46 -7.85 27.81
C PHE A 704 -12.27 -8.02 26.29
N TRP A 705 -13.15 -7.45 25.47
CA TRP A 705 -13.14 -7.63 24.02
C TRP A 705 -12.92 -6.33 23.25
N ARG A 706 -12.21 -6.42 22.13
CA ARG A 706 -12.16 -5.44 21.03
C ARG A 706 -12.56 -6.15 19.74
N ALA A 707 -13.07 -5.42 18.75
CA ALA A 707 -13.34 -6.03 17.45
C ALA A 707 -12.05 -6.55 16.82
N SER A 708 -12.08 -7.72 16.20
CA SER A 708 -10.89 -8.35 15.60
C SER A 708 -10.34 -7.51 14.45
N THR A 709 -9.04 -7.22 14.45
CA THR A 709 -8.36 -6.70 13.25
C THR A 709 -8.17 -7.80 12.21
N GLU A 710 -7.84 -7.44 10.96
CA GLU A 710 -7.49 -8.43 9.93
C GLU A 710 -6.30 -9.32 10.37
N ASN A 711 -5.31 -8.77 11.08
CA ASN A 711 -4.21 -9.57 11.66
C ASN A 711 -4.67 -10.54 12.74
N ASP A 712 -5.56 -10.11 13.62
CA ASP A 712 -6.15 -10.98 14.65
C ASP A 712 -6.86 -12.16 13.97
N LYS A 713 -7.67 -11.89 12.93
CA LYS A 713 -8.37 -12.93 12.13
C LYS A 713 -7.36 -13.86 11.46
N GLY A 714 -6.34 -13.30 10.81
CA GLY A 714 -5.29 -14.02 10.09
C GLY A 714 -4.53 -15.05 10.92
N ASN A 715 -4.15 -14.69 12.15
CA ASN A 715 -3.46 -15.62 13.04
C ASN A 715 -4.42 -16.51 13.87
N GLY A 716 -5.73 -16.34 13.70
CA GLY A 716 -6.78 -17.08 14.41
C GLY A 716 -6.94 -16.72 15.89
N PHE A 717 -6.48 -15.54 16.33
CA PHE A 717 -6.63 -15.09 17.72
C PHE A 717 -8.08 -15.05 18.18
N PRO A 718 -9.06 -14.52 17.42
CA PRO A 718 -10.44 -14.41 17.87
C PRO A 718 -11.07 -15.76 18.23
N VAL A 719 -10.74 -16.81 17.46
CA VAL A 719 -11.19 -18.18 17.73
C VAL A 719 -10.58 -18.70 19.04
N LYS A 720 -9.28 -18.45 19.27
CA LYS A 720 -8.56 -18.89 20.47
C LYS A 720 -8.99 -18.11 21.72
N SER A 721 -9.43 -16.87 21.57
CA SER A 721 -9.77 -15.94 22.65
C SER A 721 -11.28 -15.69 22.83
N ALA A 722 -12.14 -16.39 22.07
CA ALA A 722 -13.59 -16.18 22.02
C ALA A 722 -14.32 -16.17 23.38
N VAL A 723 -13.75 -16.85 24.39
CA VAL A 723 -14.27 -16.80 25.77
C VAL A 723 -14.36 -15.38 26.31
N TRP A 724 -13.46 -14.48 25.90
CA TRP A 724 -13.43 -13.08 26.30
C TRP A 724 -14.52 -12.25 25.64
N CYS A 725 -14.93 -12.58 24.40
CA CYS A 725 -16.10 -11.98 23.77
C CYS A 725 -17.39 -12.33 24.53
N GLY A 726 -17.51 -13.58 24.98
CA GLY A 726 -18.61 -14.00 25.85
C GLY A 726 -18.58 -13.34 27.23
N ALA A 727 -17.39 -13.23 27.85
CA ALA A 727 -17.22 -12.56 29.14
C ALA A 727 -17.50 -11.05 29.08
N ASP A 728 -17.17 -10.37 27.98
CA ASP A 728 -17.48 -8.95 27.73
C ASP A 728 -18.99 -8.69 27.68
N GLN A 729 -19.77 -9.64 27.15
CA GLN A 729 -21.23 -9.52 27.01
C GLN A 729 -22.02 -10.04 28.23
N PHE A 730 -21.52 -11.08 28.89
CA PHE A 730 -22.29 -11.87 29.86
C PHE A 730 -21.58 -11.97 31.22
N ILE A 731 -20.95 -10.90 31.69
CA ILE A 731 -20.36 -10.86 33.03
C ILE A 731 -21.44 -10.90 34.13
N ARG A 732 -21.16 -11.61 35.22
CA ARG A 732 -22.06 -11.71 36.37
C ARG A 732 -21.49 -10.97 37.57
N CYS A 733 -22.25 -10.07 38.17
CA CYS A 733 -21.91 -9.54 39.49
C CYS A 733 -22.16 -10.61 40.56
N THR A 734 -21.19 -10.85 41.43
CA THR A 734 -21.25 -11.83 42.53
C THR A 734 -21.54 -11.18 43.87
N GLY A 735 -21.34 -9.87 43.98
CA GLY A 735 -21.68 -9.09 45.17
C GLY A 735 -21.20 -7.65 45.07
N TRP A 736 -21.56 -6.86 46.08
CA TRP A 736 -21.05 -5.50 46.26
C TRP A 736 -20.88 -5.19 47.74
N HIS A 737 -20.03 -4.22 48.05
CA HIS A 737 -19.88 -3.70 49.40
C HIS A 737 -19.66 -2.19 49.39
N THR A 738 -20.18 -1.51 50.42
CA THR A 738 -20.12 -0.06 50.55
C THR A 738 -19.30 0.35 51.78
N GLN A 739 -18.56 1.44 51.65
CA GLN A 739 -17.81 2.07 52.72
C GLN A 739 -18.13 3.57 52.70
N GLU A 740 -18.67 4.08 53.78
CA GLU A 740 -19.11 5.47 53.90
C GLU A 740 -18.29 6.19 54.97
N SER A 741 -17.90 7.41 54.64
CA SER A 741 -17.25 8.35 55.55
C SER A 741 -17.86 9.73 55.35
N ARG A 742 -17.45 10.71 56.17
CA ARG A 742 -17.92 12.10 56.03
C ARG A 742 -17.45 12.77 54.73
N CYS A 743 -16.34 12.31 54.15
CA CYS A 743 -15.71 12.97 53.01
C CYS A 743 -15.75 12.15 51.72
N GLN A 744 -16.02 10.83 51.82
CA GLN A 744 -16.03 9.91 50.68
C GLN A 744 -17.04 8.77 50.85
N VAL A 745 -17.59 8.32 49.73
CA VAL A 745 -18.38 7.08 49.61
C VAL A 745 -17.71 6.17 48.61
N ARG A 746 -17.36 4.95 49.02
CA ARG A 746 -16.85 3.91 48.15
C ARG A 746 -17.89 2.80 47.98
N ILE A 747 -18.10 2.38 46.74
CA ILE A 747 -18.80 1.14 46.43
C ILE A 747 -17.91 0.28 45.54
N THR A 748 -17.78 -0.99 45.89
CA THR A 748 -17.04 -1.97 45.12
C THR A 748 -17.97 -3.07 44.68
N TYR A 749 -17.97 -3.36 43.39
CA TYR A 749 -18.67 -4.48 42.78
C TYR A 749 -17.67 -5.59 42.48
N ASP A 750 -17.97 -6.80 42.93
CA ASP A 750 -17.25 -8.02 42.56
C ASP A 750 -18.02 -8.70 41.42
N TYR A 751 -17.27 -9.13 40.41
CA TYR A 751 -17.75 -9.79 39.22
C TYR A 751 -17.04 -11.12 39.02
N ALA A 752 -17.75 -12.02 38.38
CA ALA A 752 -17.26 -13.25 37.81
C ALA A 752 -17.46 -13.19 36.29
N ALA A 753 -16.35 -13.17 35.55
CA ALA A 753 -16.39 -13.44 34.12
C ALA A 753 -16.75 -14.93 33.93
N CYS A 754 -17.66 -15.22 33.02
CA CYS A 754 -18.13 -16.58 32.74
C CYS A 754 -17.12 -17.45 31.95
N THR A 755 -15.84 -17.28 32.24
CA THR A 755 -14.73 -18.10 31.80
C THR A 755 -14.72 -19.45 32.53
N VAL A 756 -13.97 -20.42 31.99
CA VAL A 756 -13.73 -21.71 32.67
C VAL A 756 -12.22 -21.98 32.67
N PRO A 757 -11.54 -21.92 33.83
CA PRO A 757 -12.07 -21.58 35.17
C PRO A 757 -12.60 -20.14 35.28
N GLU A 758 -13.54 -19.91 36.21
CA GLU A 758 -14.18 -18.60 36.44
C GLU A 758 -13.13 -17.57 36.87
N THR A 759 -13.15 -16.39 36.24
CA THR A 759 -12.22 -15.30 36.54
C THR A 759 -12.90 -14.22 37.37
N GLN A 760 -12.23 -13.81 38.44
CA GLN A 760 -12.73 -12.76 39.32
C GLN A 760 -12.23 -11.38 38.89
N VAL A 761 -13.14 -10.42 38.88
CA VAL A 761 -12.86 -9.01 38.59
C VAL A 761 -13.56 -8.15 39.62
N SER A 762 -12.97 -7.02 40.00
CA SER A 762 -13.66 -6.04 40.83
C SER A 762 -13.53 -4.63 40.27
N VAL A 763 -14.58 -3.83 40.42
CA VAL A 763 -14.59 -2.41 40.06
C VAL A 763 -15.04 -1.61 41.28
N SER A 764 -14.18 -0.70 41.73
CA SER A 764 -14.44 0.19 42.85
C SER A 764 -14.65 1.61 42.37
N TYR A 765 -15.71 2.26 42.85
CA TYR A 765 -16.02 3.67 42.64
C TYR A 765 -15.92 4.39 43.98
N THR A 766 -15.08 5.42 44.09
CA THR A 766 -14.98 6.28 45.26
C THR A 766 -15.38 7.70 44.87
N VAL A 767 -16.47 8.20 45.45
CA VAL A 767 -16.98 9.56 45.23
C VAL A 767 -16.58 10.45 46.39
N ASP A 768 -15.99 11.61 46.09
CA ASP A 768 -15.65 12.62 47.09
C ASP A 768 -16.67 13.78 47.16
N ALA A 769 -16.43 14.73 48.06
CA ALA A 769 -17.30 15.89 48.24
C ALA A 769 -17.32 16.88 47.06
N ALA A 770 -16.31 16.86 46.20
CA ALA A 770 -16.28 17.66 44.98
C ALA A 770 -17.07 17.01 43.83
N GLY A 771 -17.54 15.77 44.03
CA GLY A 771 -18.22 14.98 43.01
C GLY A 771 -17.27 14.26 42.07
N THR A 772 -15.98 14.21 42.40
CA THR A 772 -14.98 13.43 41.67
C THR A 772 -15.23 11.94 41.92
N VAL A 773 -15.23 11.14 40.86
CA VAL A 773 -15.41 9.68 40.93
C VAL A 773 -14.10 8.99 40.55
N GLN A 774 -13.39 8.49 41.55
CA GLN A 774 -12.24 7.62 41.33
C GLN A 774 -12.72 6.20 41.02
N VAL A 775 -12.25 5.63 39.93
CA VAL A 775 -12.56 4.28 39.46
C VAL A 775 -11.30 3.43 39.53
N ARG A 776 -11.37 2.25 40.15
CA ARG A 776 -10.29 1.25 40.12
C ARG A 776 -10.81 -0.11 39.67
N CYS A 777 -10.17 -0.68 38.66
CA CYS A 777 -10.46 -1.99 38.09
C CYS A 777 -9.36 -2.97 38.48
N HIS A 778 -9.72 -4.15 38.97
CA HIS A 778 -8.78 -5.22 39.31
C HIS A 778 -9.22 -6.53 38.67
N TYR A 779 -8.45 -6.97 37.67
CA TYR A 779 -8.51 -8.32 37.12
C TYR A 779 -7.59 -9.23 37.93
N ARG A 780 -8.13 -10.32 38.47
CA ARG A 780 -7.34 -11.33 39.20
C ARG A 780 -6.89 -12.40 38.21
N GLY A 781 -5.58 -12.55 38.05
CA GLY A 781 -4.97 -13.46 37.09
C GLY A 781 -5.48 -14.90 37.25
N GLN A 782 -5.86 -15.52 36.14
CA GLN A 782 -6.45 -16.85 36.11
C GLN A 782 -5.72 -17.78 35.12
N LYS A 783 -5.05 -18.79 35.67
CA LYS A 783 -4.34 -19.82 34.89
C LYS A 783 -5.29 -20.66 34.05
N GLY A 784 -4.81 -21.08 32.89
CA GLY A 784 -5.53 -21.98 31.98
C GLY A 784 -6.46 -21.27 31.00
N LEU A 785 -6.47 -19.93 30.97
CA LEU A 785 -7.24 -19.13 30.03
C LEU A 785 -6.36 -18.60 28.88
N PRO A 786 -6.95 -18.35 27.70
CA PRO A 786 -6.24 -17.70 26.60
C PRO A 786 -5.92 -16.24 26.95
N GLN A 787 -4.93 -15.66 26.26
CA GLN A 787 -4.54 -14.26 26.40
C GLN A 787 -5.73 -13.31 26.21
N LEU A 788 -5.68 -12.16 26.90
CA LEU A 788 -6.69 -11.12 26.83
C LEU A 788 -6.50 -10.25 25.58
N PRO A 789 -7.58 -9.84 24.89
CA PRO A 789 -7.55 -8.75 23.91
C PRO A 789 -7.30 -7.39 24.57
N LEU A 790 -7.99 -7.11 25.69
CA LEU A 790 -7.84 -5.90 26.50
C LEU A 790 -8.39 -6.10 27.92
N PHE A 791 -8.11 -5.15 28.82
CA PHE A 791 -8.78 -5.05 30.11
C PHE A 791 -8.94 -3.57 30.56
N GLY A 792 -10.14 -3.23 31.04
CA GLY A 792 -10.47 -1.89 31.53
C GLY A 792 -11.94 -1.74 31.89
N LEU A 793 -12.46 -0.52 31.80
CA LEU A 793 -13.89 -0.21 31.97
C LEU A 793 -14.46 0.36 30.66
N ARG A 794 -15.62 -0.13 30.23
CA ARG A 794 -16.38 0.44 29.12
C ARG A 794 -17.73 0.92 29.57
N PHE A 795 -18.13 2.10 29.12
CA PHE A 795 -19.46 2.65 29.34
C PHE A 795 -19.95 3.39 28.09
N THR A 796 -21.20 3.85 28.14
CA THR A 796 -21.83 4.53 27.00
C THR A 796 -22.44 5.83 27.47
N VAL A 797 -22.22 6.91 26.72
CA VAL A 797 -22.87 8.20 26.93
C VAL A 797 -24.16 8.28 26.09
N PRO A 798 -25.22 8.97 26.54
CA PRO A 798 -26.56 8.89 25.94
C PRO A 798 -26.73 9.63 24.61
N PHE A 799 -25.67 10.17 24.04
CA PHE A 799 -25.62 10.94 22.80
C PHE A 799 -24.29 10.68 22.07
N VAL A 800 -24.20 11.04 20.79
CA VAL A 800 -22.90 11.15 20.11
C VAL A 800 -22.25 12.43 20.59
N ALA A 801 -21.08 12.33 21.22
CA ALA A 801 -20.33 13.51 21.65
C ALA A 801 -19.91 14.34 20.43
N ASP A 802 -19.96 15.67 20.56
CA ASP A 802 -19.60 16.57 19.45
C ASP A 802 -18.10 16.48 19.16
N ASN A 803 -17.30 16.35 20.21
CA ASN A 803 -15.84 16.35 20.14
C ASN A 803 -15.22 15.57 21.29
N VAL A 804 -14.04 15.01 21.05
CA VAL A 804 -13.15 14.48 22.09
C VAL A 804 -11.83 15.23 22.06
N ARG A 805 -11.38 15.70 23.22
CA ARG A 805 -10.08 16.34 23.39
C ARG A 805 -9.26 15.56 24.40
N TRP A 806 -8.00 15.29 24.12
CA TRP A 806 -7.16 14.50 25.04
C TRP A 806 -5.74 15.05 25.11
N GLN A 807 -5.08 14.78 26.23
CA GLN A 807 -3.63 14.93 26.37
C GLN A 807 -3.00 13.55 26.35
N GLY A 808 -2.15 13.30 25.35
CA GLY A 808 -1.55 12.00 25.09
C GLY A 808 -0.94 11.96 23.69
N ARG A 809 -0.84 10.77 23.10
CA ARG A 809 -0.34 10.61 21.72
C ARG A 809 -1.37 11.05 20.68
N SER A 810 -0.89 11.69 19.61
CA SER A 810 -1.69 12.08 18.45
C SER A 810 -2.19 10.89 17.65
N GLY A 811 -3.35 11.06 17.00
CA GLY A 811 -3.90 10.07 16.09
C GLY A 811 -4.18 8.71 16.75
N GLU A 812 -4.48 7.71 15.92
CA GLU A 812 -4.73 6.36 16.39
C GLU A 812 -3.42 5.59 16.65
N THR A 813 -3.28 5.05 17.86
CA THR A 813 -2.06 4.39 18.36
C THR A 813 -2.38 3.12 19.16
N TYR A 814 -1.46 2.16 19.13
CA TYR A 814 -1.54 0.86 19.82
C TYR A 814 -0.23 0.51 20.54
N PRO A 815 -0.21 -0.49 21.45
CA PRO A 815 0.99 -0.88 22.21
C PRO A 815 2.26 -1.05 21.39
N ASP A 816 2.15 -1.65 20.20
CA ASP A 816 3.22 -1.96 19.25
C ASP A 816 3.27 -1.01 18.03
N ARG A 817 2.43 0.04 18.02
CA ARG A 817 2.36 1.06 16.96
C ARG A 817 1.97 2.41 17.55
N LYS A 818 2.93 3.08 18.20
CA LYS A 818 2.66 4.37 18.86
C LYS A 818 3.79 5.39 18.75
N LYS A 819 4.96 5.01 18.28
CA LYS A 819 6.14 5.88 18.30
C LYS A 819 5.98 7.08 17.40
N GLY A 820 5.23 6.96 16.30
CA GLY A 820 4.91 8.07 15.42
C GLY A 820 3.89 9.08 15.95
N GLY A 821 3.19 8.76 17.04
CA GLY A 821 2.24 9.67 17.68
C GLY A 821 2.94 10.68 18.59
N ALA A 822 2.86 11.97 18.26
CA ALA A 822 3.43 13.05 19.07
C ALA A 822 2.65 13.23 20.38
N PHE A 823 3.34 13.55 21.47
CA PHE A 823 2.67 13.89 22.72
C PHE A 823 2.21 15.34 22.71
N GLY A 824 0.97 15.58 23.12
CA GLY A 824 0.41 16.92 23.13
C GLY A 824 -1.05 16.93 23.55
N ILE A 825 -1.75 18.02 23.24
CA ILE A 825 -3.19 18.12 23.40
C ILE A 825 -3.83 18.11 22.02
N TRP A 826 -4.72 17.16 21.81
CA TRP A 826 -5.35 16.89 20.52
C TRP A 826 -6.87 16.94 20.66
N GLU A 827 -7.55 17.15 19.55
CA GLU A 827 -9.01 17.25 19.50
C GLU A 827 -9.51 16.67 18.18
N SER A 828 -10.56 15.86 18.22
CA SER A 828 -11.15 15.20 17.04
C SER A 828 -12.64 14.91 17.23
N PRO A 829 -13.49 15.12 16.21
CA PRO A 829 -14.87 14.68 16.27
C PRO A 829 -14.98 13.16 16.43
N ILE A 830 -16.15 12.68 16.84
CA ILE A 830 -16.45 11.24 16.91
C ILE A 830 -16.71 10.72 15.49
N GLU A 831 -15.70 10.07 14.91
CA GLU A 831 -15.71 9.61 13.52
C GLU A 831 -16.02 8.11 13.36
N LYS A 832 -16.40 7.74 12.14
CA LYS A 832 -16.59 6.35 11.70
C LYS A 832 -15.26 5.78 11.22
N PRO A 833 -15.06 4.44 11.26
CA PRO A 833 -13.84 3.86 10.68
C PRO A 833 -13.81 4.12 9.17
N ASP A 834 -12.61 4.34 8.62
CA ASP A 834 -12.37 4.44 7.17
C ASP A 834 -11.87 3.12 6.56
N TYR A 835 -11.50 2.13 7.39
CA TYR A 835 -11.12 0.79 6.94
C TYR A 835 -12.21 0.13 6.10
N LEU A 836 -11.81 -0.55 5.01
CA LEU A 836 -12.71 -1.28 4.10
C LEU A 836 -13.59 -2.28 4.86
N VAL A 837 -12.95 -3.07 5.74
CA VAL A 837 -13.63 -3.95 6.69
C VAL A 837 -13.63 -3.31 8.07
N PRO A 838 -14.80 -3.03 8.67
CA PRO A 838 -14.87 -2.56 10.05
C PRO A 838 -14.17 -3.50 11.04
N GLN A 839 -13.41 -2.91 11.96
CA GLN A 839 -12.56 -3.59 12.94
C GLN A 839 -12.23 -2.64 14.10
N GLU A 840 -11.40 -3.05 15.06
CA GLU A 840 -10.91 -2.13 16.10
C GLU A 840 -10.23 -0.89 15.48
N TYR A 841 -10.62 0.29 15.97
CA TYR A 841 -10.06 1.58 15.57
C TYR A 841 -10.21 2.64 16.68
N GLY A 842 -9.51 3.77 16.55
CA GLY A 842 -9.68 4.94 17.43
C GLY A 842 -9.09 4.80 18.84
N CYS A 843 -8.13 3.90 19.04
CA CYS A 843 -7.37 3.82 20.30
C CYS A 843 -6.31 4.93 20.38
N HIS A 844 -6.14 5.50 21.58
CA HIS A 844 -5.10 6.50 21.89
C HIS A 844 -4.29 6.07 23.10
N MET A 845 -2.97 5.96 22.93
CA MET A 845 -2.02 5.51 23.94
C MET A 845 -1.46 6.65 24.80
N ASP A 846 -0.90 6.28 25.95
CA ASP A 846 -0.19 7.17 26.87
C ASP A 846 -1.01 8.44 27.24
N THR A 847 -2.31 8.25 27.50
CA THR A 847 -3.26 9.34 27.78
C THR A 847 -3.24 9.76 29.23
N HIS A 848 -3.03 11.06 29.47
CA HIS A 848 -3.09 11.68 30.79
C HIS A 848 -4.52 12.08 31.14
N TRP A 849 -5.25 12.65 30.19
CA TRP A 849 -6.68 12.94 30.36
C TRP A 849 -7.39 12.99 29.02
N VAL A 850 -8.69 12.72 29.05
CA VAL A 850 -9.62 12.90 27.93
C VAL A 850 -10.86 13.67 28.40
N LYS A 851 -11.34 14.55 27.54
CA LYS A 851 -12.51 15.43 27.71
C LYS A 851 -13.50 15.12 26.60
N LEU A 852 -14.69 14.67 26.97
CA LEU A 852 -15.81 14.49 26.05
C LEU A 852 -16.74 15.68 26.14
N TYR A 853 -17.08 16.28 25.00
CA TYR A 853 -17.98 17.43 24.93
C TYR A 853 -19.39 16.98 24.56
N GLY A 854 -20.35 17.33 25.42
CA GLY A 854 -21.76 17.06 25.17
C GLY A 854 -22.35 18.01 24.13
N PRO A 855 -23.51 17.66 23.54
CA PRO A 855 -24.13 18.44 22.48
C PRO A 855 -24.50 19.86 22.94
N ALA A 856 -24.18 20.85 22.10
CA ALA A 856 -24.55 22.24 22.37
C ALA A 856 -26.06 22.40 22.60
N GLY A 857 -26.45 22.99 23.74
CA GLY A 857 -27.86 23.24 24.08
C GLY A 857 -28.65 22.02 24.63
N ALA A 858 -27.97 20.95 25.04
CA ALA A 858 -28.60 19.79 25.66
C ALA A 858 -29.50 20.15 26.86
N ALA A 859 -30.73 19.62 26.86
CA ALA A 859 -31.69 19.79 27.95
C ALA A 859 -31.12 19.34 29.30
N THR A 860 -31.43 20.07 30.36
CA THR A 860 -31.03 19.70 31.73
C THR A 860 -31.90 18.54 32.22
N ALA A 861 -31.27 17.54 32.85
CA ALA A 861 -31.90 16.40 33.51
C ALA A 861 -32.83 16.80 34.66
N PHE A 862 -32.69 18.03 35.17
CA PHE A 862 -33.56 18.59 36.20
C PHE A 862 -34.44 19.72 35.63
N ALA A 863 -35.76 19.59 35.81
CA ALA A 863 -36.72 20.63 35.49
C ALA A 863 -36.70 21.71 36.59
N GLY A 864 -36.23 22.92 36.27
CA GLY A 864 -36.26 24.07 37.19
C GLY A 864 -34.98 24.91 37.26
N GLU A 865 -33.87 24.45 36.68
CA GLU A 865 -32.65 25.25 36.55
C GLU A 865 -32.68 26.00 35.21
N SER A 866 -33.06 27.29 35.25
CA SER A 866 -33.05 28.14 34.08
C SER A 866 -31.62 28.30 33.55
N GLY A 867 -31.38 27.80 32.35
CA GLY A 867 -30.12 27.95 31.63
C GLY A 867 -29.71 29.41 31.49
N MET A 868 -28.74 29.81 32.29
CA MET A 868 -27.85 30.93 32.01
C MET A 868 -26.42 30.41 32.23
N ASP A 869 -25.88 29.72 31.23
CA ASP A 869 -24.45 29.84 31.00
C ASP A 869 -24.19 29.92 29.50
N GLY A 870 -23.49 30.96 29.09
CA GLY A 870 -23.35 31.36 27.70
C GLY A 870 -22.51 30.38 26.91
N GLY A 871 -23.12 29.61 26.00
CA GLY A 871 -22.48 29.03 24.83
C GLY A 871 -21.30 28.05 25.04
N ARG A 872 -20.95 27.65 26.28
CA ARG A 872 -19.90 26.66 26.55
C ARG A 872 -20.49 25.25 26.65
N SER A 873 -19.98 24.32 25.84
CA SER A 873 -20.35 22.90 25.93
C SER A 873 -19.89 22.29 27.25
N ARG A 874 -20.79 21.57 27.93
CA ARG A 874 -20.47 20.80 29.15
C ARG A 874 -19.48 19.69 28.81
N CYS A 875 -18.57 19.41 29.74
CA CYS A 875 -17.46 18.48 29.52
C CYS A 875 -17.39 17.41 30.63
N LEU A 876 -17.22 16.15 30.22
CA LEU A 876 -16.82 15.05 31.09
C LEU A 876 -15.31 14.85 30.97
N GLU A 877 -14.58 15.05 32.06
CA GLU A 877 -13.15 14.81 32.09
C GLU A 877 -12.85 13.46 32.75
N ILE A 878 -12.00 12.67 32.10
CA ILE A 878 -11.43 11.43 32.61
C ILE A 878 -9.93 11.62 32.64
N ALA A 879 -9.32 11.58 33.83
CA ALA A 879 -7.90 11.81 34.04
C ALA A 879 -7.24 10.56 34.67
N MET A 880 -5.95 10.38 34.39
CA MET A 880 -5.16 9.33 34.99
C MET A 880 -5.07 9.51 36.50
N GLU A 881 -5.00 8.41 37.24
CA GLU A 881 -4.74 8.45 38.68
C GLU A 881 -3.22 8.47 38.95
N GLU A 882 -2.58 7.32 38.74
CA GLU A 882 -1.14 7.15 39.02
C GLU A 882 -0.30 7.05 37.74
N ARG A 883 -0.88 6.50 36.66
CA ARG A 883 -0.19 6.23 35.40
C ARG A 883 -1.10 6.49 34.20
N PRO A 884 -0.55 6.88 33.03
CA PRO A 884 -1.31 7.08 31.82
C PRO A 884 -2.13 5.85 31.41
N PHE A 885 -3.20 6.09 30.68
CA PHE A 885 -4.11 5.04 30.21
C PHE A 885 -4.26 5.02 28.70
N HIS A 886 -5.03 4.04 28.21
CA HIS A 886 -5.42 3.99 26.81
C HIS A 886 -6.92 4.21 26.72
N PHE A 887 -7.39 4.93 25.72
CA PHE A 887 -8.82 5.11 25.53
C PHE A 887 -9.24 5.04 24.08
N SER A 888 -10.51 4.72 23.90
CA SER A 888 -11.23 4.96 22.66
C SER A 888 -12.59 5.59 22.98
N ALA A 889 -13.02 6.52 22.12
CA ALA A 889 -14.33 7.16 22.18
C ALA A 889 -14.93 7.12 20.77
N ILE A 890 -15.71 6.08 20.49
CA ILE A 890 -16.21 5.77 19.14
C ILE A 890 -17.72 5.53 19.16
N PRO A 891 -18.45 5.66 18.04
CA PRO A 891 -19.90 5.54 18.04
C PRO A 891 -20.42 4.10 18.03
N TYR A 892 -19.54 3.11 18.06
CA TYR A 892 -19.87 1.69 17.88
C TYR A 892 -19.35 0.83 19.03
N THR A 893 -20.12 -0.19 19.35
CA THR A 893 -19.69 -1.29 20.23
C THR A 893 -18.74 -2.24 19.48
N PRO A 894 -17.88 -2.99 20.19
CA PRO A 894 -17.06 -4.03 19.56
C PRO A 894 -17.88 -5.03 18.74
N GLN A 895 -19.11 -5.35 19.17
CA GLN A 895 -19.97 -6.31 18.50
C GLN A 895 -20.57 -5.77 17.20
N GLU A 896 -20.90 -4.48 17.14
CA GLU A 896 -21.34 -3.82 15.89
C GLU A 896 -20.22 -3.80 14.86
N LEU A 897 -18.98 -3.52 15.29
CA LEU A 897 -17.80 -3.57 14.43
C LEU A 897 -17.50 -4.99 13.94
N GLU A 898 -17.47 -5.98 14.84
CA GLU A 898 -17.20 -7.39 14.50
C GLU A 898 -18.21 -7.98 13.51
N SER A 899 -19.46 -7.49 13.51
CA SER A 899 -20.53 -8.03 12.67
C SER A 899 -20.57 -7.43 11.26
N ALA A 900 -20.01 -6.25 11.06
CA ALA A 900 -20.08 -5.53 9.80
C ALA A 900 -18.94 -5.97 8.85
N LEU A 901 -19.29 -6.26 7.60
CA LEU A 901 -18.32 -6.60 6.55
C LEU A 901 -17.96 -5.39 5.69
N HIS A 902 -18.82 -4.37 5.69
CA HIS A 902 -18.62 -3.10 5.01
C HIS A 902 -18.94 -1.94 5.94
N ARG A 903 -18.28 -0.79 5.75
CA ARG A 903 -18.50 0.44 6.53
C ARG A 903 -19.97 0.85 6.54
N GLU A 904 -20.67 0.65 5.43
CA GLU A 904 -22.06 1.05 5.23
C GLU A 904 -23.08 0.16 5.96
N GLU A 905 -22.66 -1.01 6.43
CA GLU A 905 -23.48 -1.90 7.26
C GLU A 905 -23.54 -1.44 8.72
N LEU A 906 -22.64 -0.56 9.14
CA LEU A 906 -22.65 0.00 10.49
C LEU A 906 -23.91 0.85 10.73
N PRO A 907 -24.57 0.70 11.90
CA PRO A 907 -25.79 1.42 12.20
C PRO A 907 -25.56 2.93 12.26
N ALA A 908 -26.63 3.72 12.14
CA ALA A 908 -26.53 5.16 12.37
C ALA A 908 -26.06 5.44 13.82
N PRO A 909 -24.98 6.22 14.03
CA PRO A 909 -24.52 6.60 15.36
C PRO A 909 -25.62 7.23 16.22
N ARG A 910 -25.76 6.74 17.46
CA ARG A 910 -26.72 7.29 18.43
C ARG A 910 -26.07 7.67 19.76
N ARG A 911 -24.90 7.12 20.05
CA ARG A 911 -24.22 7.17 21.33
C ARG A 911 -22.71 7.14 21.09
N THR A 912 -21.94 7.60 22.06
CA THR A 912 -20.50 7.35 22.11
C THR A 912 -20.22 6.24 23.12
N VAL A 913 -19.50 5.22 22.69
CA VAL A 913 -18.94 4.14 23.50
C VAL A 913 -17.54 4.57 23.93
N VAL A 914 -17.33 4.63 25.24
CA VAL A 914 -16.06 5.06 25.83
C VAL A 914 -15.43 3.87 26.53
N SER A 915 -14.21 3.52 26.10
CA SER A 915 -13.38 2.50 26.76
C SER A 915 -12.19 3.19 27.42
N VAL A 916 -11.97 2.92 28.71
CA VAL A 916 -10.78 3.38 29.47
C VAL A 916 -10.02 2.14 29.92
N LEU A 917 -8.84 1.94 29.36
CA LEU A 917 -8.12 0.67 29.36
C LEU A 917 -6.81 0.79 30.13
N GLY A 918 -6.54 -0.21 30.98
CA GLY A 918 -5.26 -0.38 31.67
C GLY A 918 -4.31 -1.35 30.94
N ALA A 919 -4.85 -2.15 30.02
CA ALA A 919 -4.09 -3.06 29.18
C ALA A 919 -4.81 -3.29 27.84
N MET A 920 -4.03 -3.44 26.77
CA MET A 920 -4.52 -3.78 25.43
C MET A 920 -3.42 -4.56 24.71
N ARG A 921 -3.82 -5.47 23.84
CA ARG A 921 -2.93 -6.18 22.92
C ARG A 921 -2.45 -5.25 21.79
N GLY A 922 -1.26 -5.50 21.25
CA GLY A 922 -0.81 -4.90 19.98
C GLY A 922 -1.70 -5.24 18.78
N VAL A 923 -1.41 -4.65 17.61
CA VAL A 923 -2.10 -4.92 16.34
C VAL A 923 -1.32 -5.84 15.40
N GLY A 924 -0.01 -5.99 15.61
CA GLY A 924 0.85 -6.82 14.75
C GLY A 924 0.95 -6.31 13.32
N GLY A 925 1.53 -7.14 12.45
CA GLY A 925 1.74 -6.82 11.04
C GLY A 925 2.90 -7.50 10.37
N ILE A 926 3.56 -8.50 10.98
CA ILE A 926 4.58 -9.30 10.27
C ILE A 926 3.96 -9.91 9.01
N ASP A 927 2.78 -10.52 9.15
CA ASP A 927 1.88 -10.97 8.10
C ASP A 927 0.43 -10.94 8.63
N SER A 928 -0.55 -11.19 7.76
CA SER A 928 -1.98 -11.28 8.13
C SER A 928 -2.57 -12.68 7.93
N TRP A 929 -1.75 -13.75 8.04
CA TRP A 929 -2.21 -15.14 7.84
C TRP A 929 -1.58 -16.17 8.77
N GLY A 930 -0.81 -15.75 9.78
CA GLY A 930 -0.31 -16.68 10.78
C GLY A 930 0.48 -16.07 11.92
N SER A 931 1.21 -14.98 11.67
CA SER A 931 2.05 -14.34 12.67
C SER A 931 1.22 -13.68 13.75
N ASP A 932 1.61 -13.95 14.99
CA ASP A 932 1.02 -13.32 16.15
C ASP A 932 1.75 -12.03 16.51
N VAL A 933 1.16 -11.16 17.33
CA VAL A 933 1.88 -10.01 17.90
C VAL A 933 3.09 -10.51 18.70
N GLU A 934 4.17 -9.71 18.70
CA GLU A 934 5.37 -10.08 19.45
C GLU A 934 5.06 -10.26 20.95
N PRO A 935 5.77 -11.16 21.65
CA PRO A 935 5.44 -11.50 23.04
C PRO A 935 5.29 -10.32 24.00
N ALA A 936 6.06 -9.24 23.80
CA ALA A 936 6.02 -8.04 24.64
C ALA A 936 4.69 -7.26 24.55
N TYR A 937 3.89 -7.48 23.51
CA TYR A 937 2.64 -6.78 23.24
C TYR A 937 1.39 -7.66 23.43
N ARG A 938 1.57 -8.80 24.11
CA ARG A 938 0.49 -9.70 24.52
C ARG A 938 0.01 -9.34 25.91
N VAL A 939 -1.27 -9.60 26.19
CA VAL A 939 -1.83 -9.44 27.54
C VAL A 939 -2.05 -10.82 28.16
N PRO A 940 -1.22 -11.25 29.12
CA PRO A 940 -1.38 -12.54 29.78
C PRO A 940 -2.66 -12.57 30.61
N ALA A 941 -3.35 -13.71 30.63
CA ALA A 941 -4.58 -13.89 31.41
C ALA A 941 -4.32 -14.39 32.83
N ASP A 942 -3.10 -14.84 33.14
CA ASP A 942 -2.72 -15.40 34.44
C ASP A 942 -1.99 -14.42 35.36
N GLU A 943 -1.89 -13.15 34.95
CA GLU A 943 -1.33 -12.07 35.74
C GLU A 943 -2.43 -11.11 36.22
N ASP A 944 -2.23 -10.52 37.40
CA ASP A 944 -3.13 -9.49 37.93
C ASP A 944 -2.97 -8.19 37.15
N ILE A 945 -4.09 -7.57 36.80
CA ILE A 945 -4.10 -6.24 36.16
C ILE A 945 -4.91 -5.29 37.04
N GLU A 946 -4.23 -4.34 37.69
CA GLU A 946 -4.85 -3.27 38.46
C GLU A 946 -4.63 -1.92 37.77
N TYR A 947 -5.70 -1.15 37.60
CA TYR A 947 -5.66 0.12 36.90
C TYR A 947 -6.75 1.07 37.42
N GLY A 948 -6.43 2.36 37.52
CA GLY A 948 -7.31 3.37 38.08
C GLY A 948 -7.27 4.70 37.33
N PHE A 949 -8.41 5.40 37.36
CA PHE A 949 -8.59 6.72 36.77
C PHE A 949 -9.65 7.51 37.52
N VAL A 950 -9.78 8.78 37.19
CA VAL A 950 -10.66 9.73 37.85
C VAL A 950 -11.60 10.34 36.84
N ILE A 951 -12.90 10.32 37.12
CA ILE A 951 -13.92 11.04 36.36
C ILE A 951 -14.30 12.30 37.15
N ARG A 952 -14.31 13.46 36.51
CA ARG A 952 -14.71 14.72 37.13
C ARG A 952 -15.41 15.64 36.15
N ARG A 953 -16.03 16.69 36.69
CA ARG A 953 -16.55 17.81 35.92
C ARG A 953 -15.38 18.57 35.29
N GLY A 954 -15.42 18.76 33.96
CA GLY A 954 -14.31 19.27 33.15
C GLY A 954 -14.29 20.77 32.86
#